data_AF-A0A2E5GSM7-F1
#
_entry.id   AF-A0A2E5GSM7-F1
#
_cell.length_a   1.000
_cell.length_b   1.000
_cell.length_c   1.000
_cell.angle_alpha   90.00
_cell.angle_beta   90.00
_cell.angle_gamma   90.00
#
_symmetry.space_group_name_H-M   'P 1'
#
loop_
_entity.id
_entity.type
_entity.pdbx_description
1 polymer ?
#
loop_
_entity_poly.entity_id
_entity_poly.type
_entity_poly.pdbx_seq_one_letter_code
_entity_poly.pdbx_strand_id
1 'polypeptide(L)'
;MSDSTYDLYRQSCINLARSIILKSSEVASAINAELNLLGVEVDETDPSTWKYYLNLSGQYHPFDEPMTVTSLDTLEVIAFTRESLEIHRSTAKAYTFNSDAYLSLLARYPDQETLIRGIVNPVDIDTAIAASDWDILFYNNDLVEINEADLISRIQNWIHRHMLRWHINDYTLSDDLYLASAIGVMFSHLPNAIINIRLDNAKTYKAHSYHVWTYLAGHGGLSGYRESLNTAQALFLYRNIRYIYKNSGKTSTFRLLIENLLTKRGLPLYAYDLRHRTDSLPDSIRPEIDVIRYPLNDSLVSADAIQIYTPDELTELVRNFAPDNGLNAEELTDEWVLKMQRSGRDRVLTKVVESVVEINDSFEAVDINQLLLEHWVYLSNINVYSGNVTLVNPHSGNILQISAADAFILYMYLFNRTLGVTLDKIPTFTTFLTVEPVMQDWDTFTEGLNPKYVEPYRDLFLSLPTTSNIINAEGFFEHVHDVYTVLASILTASNMASKIEEKAELRILFNRLTKSKTITLSNIETYDQWLFVNDIDVEEISITDAQAFMDIIVETSTGSDASTDTTAQAIQNALVSILNQLTSYDINVVSTLLGQNSFNVDTSRFKISELDISGSHNDGDYDSTLRVKDASLHADMGSIDIEPGVLRLNDTSQSYAQFSINQLDTATLHTRAKTLGSIRIANVEVAVKEITHD
;
A
#
# COMPACT_ATOMS: atom_id res chain seq x y z
N MET A 1 -18.58 26.38 2.92
CA MET A 1 -17.99 25.34 3.78
C MET A 1 -18.93 25.19 4.96
N SER A 2 -19.52 24.02 5.11
CA SER A 2 -20.61 23.74 6.04
C SER A 2 -20.17 23.84 7.50
N ASP A 3 -21.11 24.20 8.38
CA ASP A 3 -20.91 24.22 9.84
C ASP A 3 -20.29 22.90 10.35
N SER A 4 -20.58 21.77 9.67
CA SER A 4 -20.06 20.44 10.01
C SER A 4 -18.54 20.31 10.04
N THR A 5 -17.78 20.93 9.13
CA THR A 5 -16.30 20.80 9.13
C THR A 5 -15.68 21.53 10.31
N TYR A 6 -16.28 22.66 10.71
CA TYR A 6 -15.84 23.40 11.89
C TYR A 6 -16.20 22.65 13.18
N ASP A 7 -17.38 22.03 13.23
CA ASP A 7 -17.79 21.20 14.37
C ASP A 7 -16.87 20.00 14.57
N LEU A 8 -16.47 19.32 13.49
CA LEU A 8 -15.47 18.25 13.54
C LEU A 8 -14.11 18.74 14.06
N TYR A 9 -13.65 19.91 13.60
CA TYR A 9 -12.41 20.53 14.08
C TYR A 9 -12.49 20.88 15.59
N ARG A 10 -13.60 21.47 16.03
CA ARG A 10 -13.84 21.79 17.43
C ARG A 10 -13.89 20.53 18.29
N GLN A 11 -14.57 19.49 17.83
CA GLN A 11 -14.64 18.22 18.52
C GLN A 11 -13.27 17.55 18.64
N SER A 12 -12.45 17.60 17.58
CA SER A 12 -11.06 17.13 17.62
C SER A 12 -10.23 17.85 18.69
N CYS A 13 -10.36 19.18 18.80
CA CYS A 13 -9.67 19.94 19.86
C CYS A 13 -10.13 19.55 21.27
N ILE A 14 -11.43 19.29 21.46
CA ILE A 14 -11.99 18.83 22.72
C ILE A 14 -11.51 17.42 23.05
N ASN A 15 -11.48 16.52 22.06
CA ASN A 15 -11.00 15.15 22.22
C ASN A 15 -9.51 15.13 22.59
N LEU A 16 -8.70 16.01 22.00
CA LEU A 16 -7.28 16.17 22.37
C LEU A 16 -7.14 16.66 23.81
N ALA A 17 -7.93 17.66 24.22
CA ALA A 17 -7.92 18.13 25.60
C ALA A 17 -8.29 17.02 26.60
N ARG A 18 -9.25 16.16 26.23
CA ARG A 18 -9.73 15.05 27.07
C ARG A 18 -8.78 13.85 27.12
N SER A 19 -7.95 13.66 26.09
CA SER A 19 -6.98 12.56 26.02
C SER A 19 -5.68 12.84 26.77
N ILE A 20 -5.41 14.11 27.13
CA ILE A 20 -4.22 14.50 27.88
C ILE A 20 -4.26 13.93 29.31
N ILE A 21 -3.21 13.20 29.67
CA ILE A 21 -2.95 12.72 31.03
C ILE A 21 -1.80 13.56 31.62
N LEU A 22 -2.04 14.12 32.80
CA LEU A 22 -1.07 14.96 33.50
C LEU A 22 -0.55 14.27 34.76
N LYS A 23 0.72 14.49 35.05
CA LYS A 23 1.33 14.12 36.32
C LYS A 23 0.79 15.01 37.44
N SER A 24 0.37 14.41 38.55
CA SER A 24 0.09 15.13 39.79
C SER A 24 0.50 14.31 41.01
N SER A 25 1.52 14.78 41.73
CA SER A 25 1.96 14.17 42.99
C SER A 25 0.93 14.38 44.10
N GLU A 26 0.25 15.53 44.10
CA GLU A 26 -0.79 15.85 45.08
C GLU A 26 -2.00 14.90 44.98
N VAL A 27 -2.44 14.56 43.76
CA VAL A 27 -3.50 13.55 43.56
C VAL A 27 -3.04 12.18 44.07
N ALA A 28 -1.79 11.80 43.81
CA ALA A 28 -1.25 10.54 44.29
C ALA A 28 -1.21 10.48 45.83
N SER A 29 -0.81 11.56 46.49
CA SER A 29 -0.84 11.68 47.95
C SER A 29 -2.26 11.65 48.52
N ALA A 30 -3.22 12.31 47.86
CA ALA A 30 -4.62 12.31 48.28
C ALA A 30 -5.22 10.89 48.22
N ILE A 31 -4.98 10.14 47.13
CA ILE A 31 -5.41 8.75 47.00
C ILE A 31 -4.80 7.87 48.10
N ASN A 32 -3.51 8.03 48.38
CA ASN A 32 -2.85 7.27 49.43
C ASN A 32 -3.39 7.60 50.83
N ALA A 33 -3.71 8.86 51.10
CA ALA A 33 -4.34 9.27 52.36
C ALA A 33 -5.72 8.62 52.55
N GLU A 34 -6.51 8.54 51.48
CA GLU A 34 -7.81 7.86 51.50
C GLU A 34 -7.68 6.34 51.70
N LEU A 35 -6.71 5.70 51.03
CA LEU A 35 -6.41 4.27 51.21
C LEU A 35 -5.99 3.93 52.65
N ASN A 36 -5.17 4.80 53.27
CA ASN A 36 -4.79 4.67 54.68
C ASN A 36 -6.00 4.78 55.61
N LEU A 37 -6.94 5.69 55.34
CA LEU A 37 -8.19 5.81 56.10
C LEU A 37 -9.07 4.57 55.98
N LEU A 38 -9.04 3.89 54.83
CA LEU A 38 -9.75 2.63 54.57
C LEU A 38 -9.01 1.40 55.15
N GLY A 39 -7.83 1.58 55.76
CA GLY A 39 -7.06 0.54 56.45
C GLY A 39 -6.13 -0.26 55.56
N VAL A 40 -5.80 0.22 54.35
CA VAL A 40 -4.78 -0.38 53.47
C VAL A 40 -3.43 0.26 53.77
N GLU A 41 -2.41 -0.53 54.11
CA GLU A 41 -1.04 -0.02 54.31
C GLU A 41 -0.42 0.36 52.96
N VAL A 42 -0.01 1.63 52.84
CA VAL A 42 0.70 2.16 51.67
C VAL A 42 2.18 2.36 52.00
N ASP A 43 3.08 1.89 51.14
CA ASP A 43 4.52 2.14 51.29
C ASP A 43 4.85 3.58 50.84
N GLU A 44 5.14 4.47 51.80
CA GLU A 44 5.50 5.86 51.51
C GLU A 44 6.86 6.01 50.82
N THR A 45 7.72 4.99 50.87
CA THR A 45 9.09 5.04 50.34
C THR A 45 9.20 4.53 48.90
N ASP A 46 8.22 3.77 48.43
CA ASP A 46 8.20 3.19 47.08
C ASP A 46 6.97 3.65 46.27
N PRO A 47 7.10 4.74 45.49
CA PRO A 47 6.03 5.24 44.63
C PRO A 47 5.56 4.25 43.56
N SER A 48 6.35 3.24 43.20
CA SER A 48 5.94 2.24 42.19
C SER A 48 4.75 1.39 42.65
N THR A 49 4.54 1.30 43.97
CA THR A 49 3.44 0.55 44.58
C THR A 49 2.14 1.36 44.70
N TRP A 50 2.17 2.67 44.45
CA TRP A 50 1.01 3.52 44.69
C TRP A 50 -0.06 3.30 43.63
N LYS A 51 -1.32 3.23 44.08
CA LYS A 51 -2.50 3.04 43.22
C LYS A 51 -2.53 3.99 42.02
N TYR A 52 -2.15 5.25 42.21
CA TYR A 52 -2.12 6.24 41.13
C TYR A 52 -1.21 5.81 39.97
N TYR A 53 0.03 5.41 40.23
CA TYR A 53 0.99 5.05 39.18
C TYR A 53 0.70 3.67 38.58
N LEU A 54 0.27 2.71 39.39
CA LEU A 54 -0.18 1.41 38.90
C LEU A 54 -1.34 1.57 37.91
N ASN A 55 -2.35 2.38 38.26
CA ASN A 55 -3.51 2.58 37.40
C ASN A 55 -3.15 3.34 36.12
N LEU A 56 -2.22 4.30 36.17
CA LEU A 56 -1.70 4.97 34.98
C LEU A 56 -0.97 4.02 34.02
N SER A 57 -0.29 3.00 34.56
CA SER A 57 0.41 1.98 33.76
C SER A 57 -0.49 0.85 33.27
N GLY A 58 -1.78 0.87 33.64
CA GLY A 58 -2.73 -0.18 33.31
C GLY A 58 -2.63 -1.43 34.19
N GLN A 59 -1.95 -1.34 35.33
CA GLN A 59 -1.85 -2.42 36.31
C GLN A 59 -2.90 -2.25 37.41
N TYR A 60 -3.51 -3.36 37.83
CA TYR A 60 -4.49 -3.36 38.91
C TYR A 60 -3.79 -3.19 40.26
N HIS A 61 -4.27 -2.25 41.08
CA HIS A 61 -3.93 -2.22 42.50
C HIS A 61 -4.79 -3.25 43.27
N PRO A 62 -4.32 -3.84 44.39
CA PRO A 62 -5.10 -4.82 45.17
C PRO A 62 -6.47 -4.36 45.67
N PHE A 63 -6.71 -3.05 45.71
CA PHE A 63 -7.99 -2.45 46.09
C PHE A 63 -8.96 -2.29 44.91
N ASP A 64 -8.50 -2.45 43.68
CA ASP A 64 -9.32 -2.28 42.48
C ASP A 64 -10.17 -3.53 42.19
N GLU A 65 -11.40 -3.32 41.70
CA GLU A 65 -12.27 -4.41 41.28
C GLU A 65 -11.83 -4.94 39.90
N PRO A 66 -11.59 -6.25 39.73
CA PRO A 66 -11.25 -6.82 38.43
C PRO A 66 -12.39 -6.62 37.42
N MET A 67 -12.10 -5.90 36.33
CA MET A 67 -13.10 -5.61 35.30
C MET A 67 -13.17 -6.75 34.28
N THR A 68 -14.38 -7.04 33.80
CA THR A 68 -14.60 -8.02 32.73
C THR A 68 -15.36 -7.39 31.55
N VAL A 69 -14.95 -7.75 30.34
CA VAL A 69 -15.57 -7.29 29.09
C VAL A 69 -15.87 -8.47 28.18
N THR A 70 -16.87 -8.33 27.33
CA THR A 70 -17.10 -9.27 26.23
C THR A 70 -16.18 -8.89 25.08
N SER A 71 -15.30 -9.80 24.68
CA SER A 71 -14.42 -9.60 23.53
C SER A 71 -15.24 -9.48 22.25
N LEU A 72 -14.95 -8.48 21.42
CA LEU A 72 -15.55 -8.39 20.07
C LEU A 72 -14.95 -9.42 19.13
N ASP A 73 -13.72 -9.85 19.40
CA ASP A 73 -12.99 -10.81 18.56
C ASP A 73 -13.53 -12.24 18.75
N THR A 74 -13.76 -12.67 20.00
CA THR A 74 -14.16 -14.05 20.32
C THR A 74 -15.55 -14.19 20.92
N LEU A 75 -16.23 -13.09 21.28
CA LEU A 75 -17.51 -13.07 22.03
C LEU A 75 -17.46 -13.70 23.43
N GLU A 76 -16.27 -14.04 23.91
CA GLU A 76 -16.06 -14.58 25.25
C GLU A 76 -15.89 -13.45 26.27
N VAL A 77 -16.24 -13.74 27.53
CA VAL A 77 -15.98 -12.82 28.64
C VAL A 77 -14.51 -12.93 29.04
N ILE A 78 -13.75 -11.88 28.79
CA ILE A 78 -12.33 -11.77 29.10
C ILE A 78 -12.10 -10.80 30.26
N ALA A 79 -10.98 -11.00 30.96
CA ALA A 79 -10.50 -10.00 31.92
C ALA A 79 -10.01 -8.77 31.14
N PHE A 80 -10.37 -7.57 31.60
CA PHE A 80 -9.92 -6.33 30.98
C PHE A 80 -8.51 -6.00 31.51
N THR A 81 -7.48 -6.59 30.92
CA THR A 81 -6.06 -6.31 31.24
C THR A 81 -5.29 -5.94 29.98
N ARG A 82 -4.10 -5.37 30.17
CA ARG A 82 -3.20 -5.02 29.07
C ARG A 82 -2.86 -6.23 28.20
N GLU A 83 -2.50 -7.35 28.83
CA GLU A 83 -2.09 -8.57 28.13
C GLU A 83 -3.24 -9.16 27.30
N SER A 84 -4.47 -9.08 27.81
CA SER A 84 -5.64 -9.51 27.06
C SER A 84 -5.94 -8.60 25.87
N LEU A 85 -5.82 -7.28 26.01
CA LEU A 85 -6.06 -6.33 24.92
C LEU A 85 -4.96 -6.34 23.84
N GLU A 86 -3.71 -6.69 24.19
CA GLU A 86 -2.63 -6.89 23.22
C GLU A 86 -2.97 -8.04 22.24
N ILE A 87 -3.71 -9.05 22.70
CA ILE A 87 -4.21 -10.14 21.87
C ILE A 87 -5.50 -9.73 21.14
N HIS A 88 -6.48 -9.19 21.87
CA HIS A 88 -7.80 -8.79 21.35
C HIS A 88 -7.80 -7.37 20.77
N ARG A 89 -7.09 -7.16 19.65
CA ARG A 89 -6.88 -5.82 19.05
C ARG A 89 -8.19 -5.10 18.66
N SER A 90 -9.20 -5.80 18.14
CA SER A 90 -10.47 -5.14 17.76
C SER A 90 -11.23 -4.66 19.00
N THR A 91 -11.18 -5.47 20.05
CA THR A 91 -11.69 -5.08 21.37
C THR A 91 -10.95 -3.85 21.90
N ALA A 92 -9.62 -3.81 21.82
CA ALA A 92 -8.83 -2.65 22.22
C ALA A 92 -9.21 -1.36 21.45
N LYS A 93 -9.38 -1.44 20.12
CA LYS A 93 -9.85 -0.32 19.29
C LYS A 93 -11.25 0.16 19.71
N ALA A 94 -12.15 -0.77 20.03
CA ALA A 94 -13.50 -0.42 20.48
C ALA A 94 -13.50 0.31 21.82
N TYR A 95 -12.56 0.04 22.73
CA TYR A 95 -12.42 0.72 24.03
C TYR A 95 -11.58 2.01 23.99
N THR A 96 -11.28 2.53 22.80
CA THR A 96 -10.64 3.84 22.66
C THR A 96 -11.40 4.95 23.37
N PHE A 97 -10.68 5.99 23.78
CA PHE A 97 -11.23 7.06 24.61
C PHE A 97 -12.49 7.70 23.99
N ASN A 98 -13.55 7.83 24.80
CA ASN A 98 -14.85 8.41 24.42
C ASN A 98 -15.62 7.61 23.35
N SER A 99 -15.32 6.32 23.17
CA SER A 99 -16.19 5.39 22.44
C SER A 99 -17.40 4.98 23.28
N ASP A 100 -18.45 4.46 22.64
CA ASP A 100 -19.63 3.96 23.35
C ASP A 100 -19.30 2.78 24.27
N ALA A 101 -18.38 1.89 23.84
CA ALA A 101 -17.92 0.77 24.66
C ALA A 101 -17.18 1.27 25.91
N TYR A 102 -16.30 2.26 25.77
CA TYR A 102 -15.64 2.92 26.90
C TYR A 102 -16.65 3.53 27.88
N LEU A 103 -17.63 4.29 27.37
CA LEU A 103 -18.66 4.92 28.21
C LEU A 103 -19.52 3.89 28.95
N SER A 104 -19.82 2.76 28.30
CA SER A 104 -20.57 1.66 28.93
C SER A 104 -19.80 0.98 30.06
N LEU A 105 -18.48 0.81 29.88
CA LEU A 105 -17.59 0.24 30.90
C LEU A 105 -17.42 1.20 32.07
N LEU A 106 -17.24 2.50 31.78
CA LEU A 106 -17.16 3.55 32.79
C LEU A 106 -18.46 3.67 33.61
N ALA A 107 -19.63 3.48 32.97
CA ALA A 107 -20.91 3.47 33.68
C ALA A 107 -21.05 2.27 34.64
N ARG A 108 -20.37 1.15 34.35
CA ARG A 108 -20.34 -0.04 35.23
C ARG A 108 -19.30 0.10 36.35
N TYR A 109 -18.14 0.70 36.05
CA TYR A 109 -17.03 0.88 36.99
C TYR A 109 -16.62 2.37 37.06
N PRO A 110 -17.43 3.24 37.70
CA PRO A 110 -17.22 4.69 37.69
C PRO A 110 -15.93 5.11 38.42
N ASP A 111 -15.53 4.38 39.47
CA ASP A 111 -14.40 4.75 40.33
C ASP A 111 -13.02 4.35 39.74
N GLN A 112 -13.01 3.63 38.61
CA GLN A 112 -11.80 3.08 37.99
C GLN A 112 -11.46 3.73 36.64
N GLU A 113 -11.94 4.96 36.36
CA GLU A 113 -11.68 5.66 35.09
C GLU A 113 -10.19 5.73 34.72
N THR A 114 -9.33 6.07 35.69
CA THR A 114 -7.88 6.18 35.47
C THR A 114 -7.27 4.85 35.05
N LEU A 115 -7.73 3.74 35.66
CA LEU A 115 -7.27 2.40 35.33
C LEU A 115 -7.76 1.97 33.94
N ILE A 116 -9.03 2.23 33.60
CA ILE A 116 -9.55 1.94 32.26
C ILE A 116 -8.71 2.65 31.20
N ARG A 117 -8.39 3.93 31.42
CA ARG A 117 -7.54 4.71 30.50
C ARG A 117 -6.11 4.17 30.44
N GLY A 118 -5.52 3.79 31.57
CA GLY A 118 -4.17 3.23 31.63
C GLY A 118 -4.05 1.83 31.02
N ILE A 119 -5.10 1.01 31.04
CA ILE A 119 -5.11 -0.29 30.37
C ILE A 119 -5.10 -0.13 28.85
N VAL A 120 -5.87 0.84 28.32
CA VAL A 120 -5.93 1.11 26.87
C VAL A 120 -4.69 1.88 26.40
N ASN A 121 -4.21 2.83 27.20
CA ASN A 121 -3.06 3.69 26.89
C ASN A 121 -2.07 3.70 28.07
N PRO A 122 -1.24 2.65 28.22
CA PRO A 122 -0.36 2.53 29.37
C PRO A 122 0.76 3.57 29.34
N VAL A 123 0.98 4.22 30.49
CA VAL A 123 2.12 5.10 30.73
C VAL A 123 3.21 4.31 31.46
N ASP A 124 4.45 4.44 31.03
CA ASP A 124 5.59 3.86 31.74
C ASP A 124 5.72 4.40 33.17
N ILE A 125 5.79 3.51 34.15
CA ILE A 125 5.78 3.86 35.58
C ILE A 125 7.00 4.72 35.93
N ASP A 126 8.19 4.33 35.46
CA ASP A 126 9.44 5.03 35.76
C ASP A 126 9.41 6.45 35.18
N THR A 127 8.91 6.59 33.95
CA THR A 127 8.69 7.89 33.31
C THR A 127 7.69 8.74 34.09
N ALA A 128 6.58 8.15 34.57
CA ALA A 128 5.57 8.86 35.35
C ALA A 128 6.09 9.33 36.72
N ILE A 129 6.94 8.54 37.39
CA ILE A 129 7.55 8.89 38.67
C ILE A 129 8.60 9.99 38.50
N ALA A 130 9.40 9.94 37.44
CA ALA A 130 10.47 10.90 37.17
C ALA A 130 9.96 12.28 36.67
N ALA A 131 8.74 12.35 36.15
CA ALA A 131 8.14 13.57 35.61
C ALA A 131 7.85 14.62 36.70
N SER A 132 7.92 15.90 36.33
CA SER A 132 7.55 17.00 37.23
C SER A 132 6.03 17.14 37.32
N ASP A 133 5.54 17.77 38.39
CA ASP A 133 4.10 18.04 38.50
C ASP A 133 3.60 18.87 37.32
N TRP A 134 2.44 18.47 36.80
CA TRP A 134 1.76 19.05 35.64
C TRP A 134 2.41 18.77 34.28
N ASP A 135 3.43 17.91 34.21
CA ASP A 135 3.94 17.40 32.93
C ASP A 135 2.90 16.49 32.24
N ILE A 136 2.80 16.62 30.91
CA ILE A 136 1.99 15.75 30.07
C ILE A 136 2.69 14.39 29.96
N LEU A 137 2.05 13.36 30.50
CA LEU A 137 2.52 11.98 30.45
C LEU A 137 2.08 11.28 29.16
N PHE A 138 0.85 11.57 28.72
CA PHE A 138 0.26 10.96 27.54
C PHE A 138 -0.70 11.94 26.85
N TYR A 139 -0.82 11.80 25.54
CA TYR A 139 -1.85 12.41 24.71
C TYR A 139 -2.09 11.51 23.50
N ASN A 140 -3.30 11.56 22.94
CA ASN A 140 -3.57 10.81 21.71
C ASN A 140 -2.84 11.48 20.51
N ASN A 141 -1.86 10.79 19.93
CA ASN A 141 -1.07 11.26 18.81
C ASN A 141 -1.85 11.38 17.49
N ASP A 142 -2.93 10.62 17.31
CA ASP A 142 -3.77 10.65 16.10
C ASP A 142 -4.51 11.99 15.94
N LEU A 143 -4.67 12.73 17.03
CA LEU A 143 -5.33 14.04 17.06
C LEU A 143 -4.35 15.21 16.81
N VAL A 144 -3.07 14.91 16.62
CA VAL A 144 -1.99 15.87 16.40
C VAL A 144 -1.37 15.61 15.04
N GLU A 145 -1.35 16.63 14.18
CA GLU A 145 -0.78 16.46 12.86
C GLU A 145 0.76 16.55 12.89
N ILE A 146 1.43 15.85 11.99
CA ILE A 146 2.90 15.79 11.91
C ILE A 146 3.53 17.19 11.79
N ASN A 147 2.86 18.13 11.13
CA ASN A 147 3.32 19.51 10.97
C ASN A 147 3.10 20.39 12.21
N GLU A 148 2.28 19.98 13.17
CA GLU A 148 2.00 20.69 14.43
C GLU A 148 3.08 20.44 15.51
N ALA A 149 4.35 20.44 15.11
CA ALA A 149 5.47 20.05 15.97
C ALA A 149 5.63 20.87 17.27
N ASP A 150 5.03 22.07 17.36
CA ASP A 150 5.10 22.91 18.57
C ASP A 150 3.84 22.87 19.44
N LEU A 151 2.79 22.17 19.02
CA LEU A 151 1.49 22.19 19.69
C LEU A 151 1.62 21.70 21.13
N ILE A 152 2.16 20.49 21.32
CA ILE A 152 2.29 19.86 22.65
C ILE A 152 3.20 20.68 23.56
N SER A 153 4.36 21.14 23.07
CA SER A 153 5.26 21.99 23.87
C SER A 153 4.61 23.32 24.28
N ARG A 154 3.78 23.91 23.42
CA ARG A 154 3.03 25.14 23.75
C ARG A 154 1.90 24.86 24.75
N ILE A 155 1.24 23.71 24.64
CA ILE A 155 0.23 23.26 25.62
C ILE A 155 0.89 23.04 26.99
N GLN A 156 2.02 22.33 27.06
CA GLN A 156 2.77 22.12 28.31
C GLN A 156 3.10 23.46 29.00
N ASN A 157 3.65 24.41 28.23
CA ASN A 157 3.96 25.74 28.73
C ASN A 157 2.72 26.50 29.20
N TRP A 158 1.57 26.32 28.54
CA TRP A 158 0.31 26.92 28.96
C TRP A 158 -0.17 26.32 30.29
N ILE A 159 -0.12 25.00 30.45
CA ILE A 159 -0.50 24.29 31.67
C ILE A 159 0.37 24.75 32.84
N HIS A 160 1.70 24.77 32.69
CA HIS A 160 2.61 25.25 33.73
C HIS A 160 2.31 26.69 34.16
N ARG A 161 2.06 27.59 33.19
CA ARG A 161 1.73 28.98 33.49
C ARG A 161 0.36 29.12 34.15
N HIS A 162 -0.60 28.28 33.78
CA HIS A 162 -1.92 28.26 34.39
C HIS A 162 -1.82 27.83 35.86
N MET A 163 -1.18 26.68 36.12
CA MET A 163 -1.04 26.15 37.46
C MET A 163 -0.19 27.05 38.35
N LEU A 164 0.94 27.55 37.87
CA LEU A 164 1.77 28.48 38.64
C LEU A 164 1.04 29.76 39.05
N ARG A 165 0.05 30.20 38.28
CA ARG A 165 -0.69 31.44 38.55
C ARG A 165 -1.91 31.23 39.46
N TRP A 166 -2.62 30.11 39.29
CA TRP A 166 -3.95 29.90 39.88
C TRP A 166 -3.97 28.81 40.95
N HIS A 167 -3.03 27.88 40.93
CA HIS A 167 -2.90 26.82 41.93
C HIS A 167 -2.09 27.32 43.12
N ILE A 168 -2.65 27.14 44.31
CA ILE A 168 -2.04 27.48 45.59
C ILE A 168 -2.04 26.20 46.41
N ASN A 169 -0.85 25.59 46.57
CA ASN A 169 -0.71 24.29 47.20
C ASN A 169 -1.26 24.24 48.64
N ASP A 170 -1.20 25.34 49.39
CA ASP A 170 -1.67 25.38 50.78
C ASP A 170 -3.16 25.03 50.93
N TYR A 171 -4.00 25.34 49.93
CA TYR A 171 -5.43 25.03 50.00
C TYR A 171 -5.73 23.55 49.79
N THR A 172 -4.78 22.76 49.28
CA THR A 172 -4.95 21.30 49.18
C THR A 172 -4.97 20.63 50.54
N LEU A 173 -4.36 21.25 51.57
CA LEU A 173 -4.34 20.75 52.94
C LEU A 173 -5.59 21.12 53.73
N SER A 174 -6.23 22.25 53.40
CA SER A 174 -7.39 22.76 54.13
C SER A 174 -8.72 22.33 53.53
N ASP A 175 -8.82 22.21 52.21
CA ASP A 175 -10.07 22.07 51.49
C ASP A 175 -10.05 20.85 50.54
N ASP A 176 -10.81 19.81 50.89
CA ASP A 176 -10.81 18.51 50.20
C ASP A 176 -11.10 18.61 48.68
N LEU A 177 -11.96 19.54 48.26
CA LEU A 177 -12.39 19.69 46.86
C LEU A 177 -11.58 20.74 46.07
N TYR A 178 -10.60 21.41 46.70
CA TYR A 178 -9.85 22.48 46.05
C TYR A 178 -9.09 21.97 44.82
N LEU A 179 -8.32 20.89 44.97
CA LEU A 179 -7.50 20.33 43.89
C LEU A 179 -8.35 19.88 42.71
N ALA A 180 -9.45 19.16 42.98
CA ALA A 180 -10.39 18.72 41.95
C ALA A 180 -11.01 19.92 41.21
N SER A 181 -11.36 21.00 41.92
CA SER A 181 -11.90 22.21 41.32
C SER A 181 -10.87 22.96 40.46
N ALA A 182 -9.62 23.05 40.91
CA ALA A 182 -8.54 23.70 40.18
C ALA A 182 -8.23 22.97 38.86
N ILE A 183 -8.11 21.65 38.93
CA ILE A 183 -7.91 20.78 37.76
C ILE A 183 -9.11 20.88 36.81
N GLY A 184 -10.34 20.84 37.33
CA GLY A 184 -11.57 20.96 36.53
C GLY A 184 -11.65 22.28 35.76
N VAL A 185 -11.29 23.41 36.40
CA VAL A 185 -11.22 24.72 35.74
C VAL A 185 -10.14 24.72 34.65
N MET A 186 -8.95 24.19 34.94
CA MET A 186 -7.87 24.12 33.94
C MET A 186 -8.30 23.30 32.71
N PHE A 187 -8.84 22.09 32.88
CA PHE A 187 -9.33 21.26 31.78
C PHE A 187 -10.49 21.93 31.01
N SER A 188 -11.35 22.72 31.66
CA SER A 188 -12.40 23.46 30.97
C SER A 188 -11.87 24.55 30.02
N HIS A 189 -10.69 25.11 30.33
CA HIS A 189 -10.03 26.12 29.52
C HIS A 189 -9.07 25.54 28.47
N LEU A 190 -8.65 24.29 28.62
CA LEU A 190 -7.69 23.61 27.76
C LEU A 190 -8.13 23.56 26.27
N PRO A 191 -9.40 23.25 25.91
CA PRO A 191 -9.84 23.30 24.50
C PRO A 191 -9.67 24.68 23.87
N ASN A 192 -9.95 25.75 24.62
CA ASN A 192 -9.78 27.12 24.14
C ASN A 192 -8.29 27.47 23.96
N ALA A 193 -7.42 26.97 24.85
CA ALA A 193 -5.98 27.14 24.71
C ALA A 193 -5.46 26.47 23.44
N ILE A 194 -5.89 25.23 23.16
CA ILE A 194 -5.54 24.48 21.94
C ILE A 194 -5.99 25.24 20.69
N ILE A 195 -7.24 25.69 20.64
CA ILE A 195 -7.78 26.45 19.51
C ILE A 195 -6.98 27.74 19.28
N ASN A 196 -6.63 28.46 20.35
CA ASN A 196 -5.83 29.68 20.23
C ASN A 196 -4.41 29.40 19.72
N ILE A 197 -3.76 28.33 20.19
CA ILE A 197 -2.43 27.92 19.70
C ILE A 197 -2.49 27.58 18.20
N ARG A 198 -3.51 26.82 17.78
CA ARG A 198 -3.73 26.47 16.37
C ARG A 198 -4.04 27.69 15.50
N LEU A 199 -4.82 28.64 16.03
CA LEU A 199 -5.13 29.89 15.35
C LEU A 199 -3.89 30.79 15.21
N ASP A 200 -3.05 30.88 16.24
CA ASP A 200 -1.76 31.59 16.18
C ASP A 200 -0.83 30.99 15.13
N ASN A 201 -0.87 29.67 14.96
CA ASN A 201 -0.09 28.95 13.96
C ASN A 201 -0.63 29.13 12.52
N ALA A 202 -1.78 29.77 12.33
CA ALA A 202 -2.32 30.03 11.00
C ALA A 202 -1.33 30.86 10.15
N LYS A 203 -1.27 30.56 8.85
CA LYS A 203 -0.32 31.12 7.86
C LYS A 203 1.15 30.78 8.14
N THR A 204 1.42 29.81 9.01
CA THR A 204 2.75 29.20 9.17
C THR A 204 2.76 27.78 8.59
N TYR A 205 3.92 27.13 8.59
CA TYR A 205 4.03 25.72 8.21
C TYR A 205 3.42 24.76 9.25
N LYS A 206 3.10 25.26 10.44
CA LYS A 206 2.54 24.51 11.58
C LYS A 206 1.01 24.61 11.68
N ALA A 207 0.36 25.13 10.63
CA ALA A 207 -1.08 25.31 10.63
C ALA A 207 -1.79 23.96 10.53
N HIS A 208 -2.78 23.72 11.40
CA HIS A 208 -3.65 22.55 11.34
C HIS A 208 -4.35 22.43 9.97
N SER A 209 -4.60 21.21 9.49
CA SER A 209 -5.20 20.93 8.18
C SER A 209 -6.52 21.66 7.96
N TYR A 210 -7.33 21.82 9.01
CA TYR A 210 -8.55 22.64 8.97
C TYR A 210 -8.27 24.06 8.41
N HIS A 211 -7.26 24.76 8.95
CA HIS A 211 -6.91 26.12 8.51
C HIS A 211 -6.28 26.13 7.11
N VAL A 212 -5.55 25.06 6.76
CA VAL A 212 -4.97 24.89 5.43
C VAL A 212 -6.05 24.71 4.38
N TRP A 213 -6.95 23.74 4.58
CA TRP A 213 -8.00 23.38 3.63
C TRP A 213 -9.10 24.42 3.54
N THR A 214 -9.46 25.10 4.63
CA THR A 214 -10.39 26.24 4.56
C THR A 214 -9.82 27.39 3.74
N TYR A 215 -8.52 27.66 3.85
CA TYR A 215 -7.86 28.66 3.03
C TYR A 215 -7.78 28.23 1.56
N LEU A 216 -7.41 26.98 1.27
CA LEU A 216 -7.33 26.45 -0.09
C LEU A 216 -8.71 26.32 -0.75
N ALA A 217 -9.76 26.01 0.00
CA ALA A 217 -11.14 26.03 -0.50
C ALA A 217 -11.53 27.40 -1.06
N GLY A 218 -11.11 28.48 -0.38
CA GLY A 218 -11.31 29.86 -0.84
C GLY A 218 -10.49 30.25 -2.08
N HIS A 219 -9.56 29.39 -2.53
CA HIS A 219 -8.65 29.63 -3.63
C HIS A 219 -8.84 28.57 -4.72
N GLY A 220 -9.91 28.71 -5.50
CA GLY A 220 -10.21 27.82 -6.62
C GLY A 220 -10.86 26.48 -6.24
N GLY A 221 -11.28 26.27 -4.99
CA GLY A 221 -11.90 25.00 -4.60
C GLY A 221 -10.90 23.84 -4.50
N LEU A 222 -9.62 24.13 -4.24
CA LEU A 222 -8.57 23.12 -4.09
C LEU A 222 -8.79 22.13 -2.93
N SER A 223 -9.78 22.38 -2.06
CA SER A 223 -10.21 21.44 -1.03
C SER A 223 -10.75 20.12 -1.57
N GLY A 224 -11.21 20.08 -2.83
CA GLY A 224 -11.67 18.84 -3.47
C GLY A 224 -10.56 17.78 -3.62
N TYR A 225 -9.29 18.18 -3.53
CA TYR A 225 -8.14 17.29 -3.68
C TYR A 225 -7.52 16.89 -2.33
N ARG A 226 -8.29 17.00 -1.23
CA ARG A 226 -7.80 16.72 0.13
C ARG A 226 -7.28 15.29 0.29
N GLU A 227 -7.97 14.32 -0.30
CA GLU A 227 -7.63 12.91 -0.20
C GLU A 227 -6.41 12.56 -1.05
N SER A 228 -6.22 13.23 -2.18
CA SER A 228 -5.12 12.93 -3.10
C SER A 228 -3.81 13.61 -2.73
N LEU A 229 -3.82 14.79 -2.10
CA LEU A 229 -2.62 15.58 -1.81
C LEU A 229 -1.95 15.17 -0.49
N ASN A 230 -0.61 15.06 -0.52
CA ASN A 230 0.14 14.88 0.72
C ASN A 230 0.33 16.21 1.48
N THR A 231 0.68 16.13 2.77
CA THR A 231 0.84 17.30 3.65
C THR A 231 1.87 18.30 3.12
N ALA A 232 2.98 17.83 2.52
CA ALA A 232 4.03 18.69 1.98
C ALA A 232 3.54 19.52 0.78
N GLN A 233 2.79 18.90 -0.14
CA GLN A 233 2.16 19.55 -1.28
C GLN A 233 1.08 20.54 -0.83
N ALA A 234 0.23 20.15 0.12
CA ALA A 234 -0.80 21.01 0.68
C ALA A 234 -0.21 22.26 1.34
N LEU A 235 0.85 22.11 2.15
CA LEU A 235 1.56 23.23 2.78
C LEU A 235 2.31 24.11 1.77
N PHE A 236 2.87 23.52 0.70
CA PHE A 236 3.46 24.29 -0.39
C PHE A 236 2.41 25.17 -1.07
N LEU A 237 1.24 24.62 -1.41
CA LEU A 237 0.14 25.40 -1.98
C LEU A 237 -0.33 26.46 -0.99
N TYR A 238 -0.55 26.10 0.28
CA TYR A 238 -0.95 27.00 1.34
C TYR A 238 -0.07 28.26 1.43
N ARG A 239 1.25 28.06 1.38
CA ARG A 239 2.24 29.15 1.43
C ARG A 239 2.24 30.00 0.17
N ASN A 240 2.18 29.38 -1.01
CA ASN A 240 2.53 30.03 -2.28
C ASN A 240 1.33 30.37 -3.19
N ILE A 241 0.10 30.01 -2.82
CA ILE A 241 -1.06 30.10 -3.73
C ILE A 241 -1.28 31.50 -4.33
N ARG A 242 -1.12 32.56 -3.52
CA ARG A 242 -1.25 33.95 -3.98
C ARG A 242 -0.17 34.33 -4.99
N TYR A 243 1.05 33.85 -4.77
CA TYR A 243 2.15 34.06 -5.70
C TYR A 243 1.91 33.34 -7.02
N ILE A 244 1.40 32.10 -6.96
CA ILE A 244 1.07 31.29 -8.14
C ILE A 244 0.00 32.00 -8.98
N TYR A 245 -1.11 32.43 -8.39
CA TYR A 245 -2.15 33.16 -9.12
C TYR A 245 -1.66 34.47 -9.74
N LYS A 246 -0.81 35.23 -9.03
CA LYS A 246 -0.27 36.50 -9.55
C LYS A 246 0.72 36.29 -10.70
N ASN A 247 1.35 35.12 -10.77
CA ASN A 247 2.40 34.79 -11.75
C ASN A 247 2.00 33.61 -12.64
N SER A 248 0.71 33.40 -12.85
CA SER A 248 0.21 32.36 -13.75
C SER A 248 0.72 32.63 -15.18
N GLY A 249 1.01 31.55 -15.91
CA GLY A 249 1.56 31.61 -17.28
C GLY A 249 3.07 31.86 -17.39
N LYS A 250 3.79 32.15 -16.30
CA LYS A 250 5.27 32.24 -16.35
C LYS A 250 5.90 30.85 -16.32
N THR A 251 6.92 30.63 -17.15
CA THR A 251 7.72 29.39 -17.16
C THR A 251 8.34 29.08 -15.80
N SER A 252 8.75 30.11 -15.04
CA SER A 252 9.26 29.92 -13.67
C SER A 252 8.21 29.35 -12.71
N THR A 253 6.96 29.80 -12.82
CA THR A 253 5.85 29.30 -11.99
C THR A 253 5.47 27.89 -12.41
N PHE A 254 5.47 27.60 -13.72
CA PHE A 254 5.22 26.26 -14.23
C PHE A 254 6.24 25.24 -13.70
N ARG A 255 7.54 25.57 -13.79
CA ARG A 255 8.61 24.72 -13.22
C ARG A 255 8.48 24.54 -11.71
N LEU A 256 8.11 25.60 -10.98
CA LEU A 256 7.89 25.55 -9.54
C LEU A 256 6.76 24.57 -9.17
N LEU A 257 5.66 24.57 -9.94
CA LEU A 257 4.54 23.63 -9.75
C LEU A 257 4.96 22.20 -10.06
N ILE A 258 5.65 21.99 -11.18
CA ILE A 258 6.18 20.69 -11.57
C ILE A 258 7.05 20.09 -10.45
N GLU A 259 8.03 20.85 -9.98
CA GLU A 259 8.99 20.38 -8.98
C GLU A 259 8.31 19.96 -7.67
N ASN A 260 7.38 20.80 -7.18
CA ASN A 260 6.78 20.60 -5.86
C ASN A 260 5.54 19.69 -5.86
N LEU A 261 4.79 19.63 -6.97
CA LEU A 261 3.60 18.79 -7.07
C LEU A 261 3.89 17.42 -7.70
N LEU A 262 4.66 17.36 -8.78
CA LEU A 262 4.80 16.14 -9.58
C LEU A 262 6.16 15.46 -9.32
N THR A 263 7.27 16.18 -9.43
CA THR A 263 8.62 15.60 -9.31
C THR A 263 8.88 14.98 -7.94
N LYS A 264 8.51 15.66 -6.85
CA LYS A 264 8.65 15.11 -5.47
C LYS A 264 7.81 13.87 -5.21
N ARG A 265 6.80 13.60 -6.03
CA ARG A 265 5.95 12.41 -5.93
C ARG A 265 6.35 11.31 -6.92
N GLY A 266 7.50 11.46 -7.58
CA GLY A 266 7.98 10.49 -8.55
C GLY A 266 7.18 10.45 -9.85
N LEU A 267 6.39 11.49 -10.15
CA LEU A 267 5.57 11.54 -11.36
C LEU A 267 6.35 12.21 -12.50
N PRO A 268 6.81 11.46 -13.52
CA PRO A 268 7.53 12.02 -14.65
C PRO A 268 6.57 12.81 -15.57
N LEU A 269 7.11 13.90 -16.11
CA LEU A 269 6.44 14.70 -17.12
C LEU A 269 7.32 14.77 -18.36
N TYR A 270 6.68 14.73 -19.51
CA TYR A 270 7.30 14.83 -20.82
C TYR A 270 6.67 15.97 -21.61
N ALA A 271 7.47 16.65 -22.41
CA ALA A 271 7.01 17.60 -23.40
C ALA A 271 7.38 17.11 -24.80
N TYR A 272 6.67 17.63 -25.80
CA TYR A 272 6.90 17.27 -27.20
C TYR A 272 7.41 18.46 -28.00
N ASP A 273 8.40 18.20 -28.84
CA ASP A 273 8.93 19.16 -29.81
C ASP A 273 8.79 18.61 -31.21
N LEU A 274 8.34 19.45 -32.14
CA LEU A 274 8.34 19.13 -33.56
C LEU A 274 9.72 19.44 -34.15
N ARG A 275 10.28 18.52 -34.93
CA ARG A 275 11.55 18.69 -35.65
C ARG A 275 11.46 18.29 -37.11
N HIS A 276 12.29 18.90 -37.95
CA HIS A 276 12.45 18.46 -39.33
C HIS A 276 13.45 17.32 -39.42
N ARG A 277 13.02 16.20 -40.00
CA ARG A 277 13.92 15.15 -40.45
C ARG A 277 14.34 15.45 -41.88
N THR A 278 15.64 15.65 -42.07
CA THR A 278 16.23 16.07 -43.34
C THR A 278 16.79 14.91 -44.17
N ASP A 279 16.75 13.68 -43.64
CA ASP A 279 17.37 12.51 -44.26
C ASP A 279 16.77 12.18 -45.64
N SER A 280 15.47 12.46 -45.83
CA SER A 280 14.77 12.26 -47.10
C SER A 280 14.77 13.46 -48.05
N LEU A 281 15.45 14.56 -47.71
CA LEU A 281 15.55 15.73 -48.60
C LEU A 281 16.26 15.50 -49.95
N PRO A 282 17.18 14.53 -50.09
CA PRO A 282 17.73 14.19 -51.41
C PRO A 282 16.66 13.71 -52.40
N ASP A 283 15.61 13.05 -51.90
CA ASP A 283 14.54 12.44 -52.71
C ASP A 283 13.20 13.21 -52.64
N SER A 284 12.97 13.98 -51.57
CA SER A 284 11.77 14.77 -51.31
C SER A 284 12.07 16.27 -51.17
N ILE A 285 11.24 17.12 -51.76
CA ILE A 285 11.39 18.59 -51.66
C ILE A 285 10.99 19.11 -50.26
N ARG A 286 10.28 18.30 -49.46
CA ARG A 286 9.80 18.68 -48.13
C ARG A 286 10.43 17.78 -47.06
N PRO A 287 10.83 18.35 -45.92
CA PRO A 287 11.30 17.55 -44.80
C PRO A 287 10.14 16.73 -44.22
N GLU A 288 10.46 15.56 -43.70
CA GLU A 288 9.54 14.80 -42.84
C GLU A 288 9.53 15.42 -41.44
N ILE A 289 8.48 15.14 -40.67
CA ILE A 289 8.31 15.71 -39.33
C ILE A 289 8.37 14.58 -38.31
N ASP A 290 9.31 14.72 -37.39
CA ASP A 290 9.42 13.87 -36.23
C ASP A 290 8.96 14.63 -34.98
N VAL A 291 8.24 13.93 -34.11
CA VAL A 291 7.81 14.45 -32.82
C VAL A 291 8.74 13.88 -31.76
N ILE A 292 9.58 14.72 -31.16
CA ILE A 292 10.54 14.29 -30.14
C ILE A 292 9.93 14.52 -28.76
N ARG A 293 9.74 13.44 -28.02
CA ARG A 293 9.39 13.48 -26.60
C ARG A 293 10.65 13.65 -25.76
N TYR A 294 10.66 14.60 -24.84
CA TYR A 294 11.76 14.82 -23.90
C TYR A 294 11.22 15.07 -22.48
N PRO A 295 11.96 14.65 -21.43
CA PRO A 295 11.53 14.85 -20.06
C PRO A 295 11.58 16.34 -19.68
N LEU A 296 10.60 16.77 -18.88
CA LEU A 296 10.63 18.04 -18.15
C LEU A 296 11.26 17.89 -16.75
N ASN A 297 11.28 16.65 -16.25
CA ASN A 297 11.79 16.29 -14.92
C ASN A 297 13.11 15.52 -15.07
N ASP A 298 14.21 16.23 -15.29
CA ASP A 298 15.54 15.62 -15.55
C ASP A 298 16.02 14.70 -14.42
N SER A 299 15.51 14.85 -13.19
CA SER A 299 15.91 14.04 -12.03
C SER A 299 15.27 12.65 -11.97
N LEU A 300 14.15 12.42 -12.68
CA LEU A 300 13.37 11.19 -12.59
C LEU A 300 13.55 10.27 -13.80
N VAL A 301 14.25 10.73 -14.84
CA VAL A 301 14.21 10.09 -16.16
C VAL A 301 15.64 9.94 -16.71
N SER A 302 15.97 8.76 -17.21
CA SER A 302 17.25 8.48 -17.88
C SER A 302 17.32 9.14 -19.26
N ALA A 303 18.54 9.44 -19.75
CA ALA A 303 18.76 10.07 -21.04
C ALA A 303 18.19 9.27 -22.23
N ASP A 304 17.96 7.96 -22.06
CA ASP A 304 17.39 7.05 -23.07
C ASP A 304 15.86 7.17 -23.22
N ALA A 305 15.19 8.03 -22.45
CA ALA A 305 13.74 8.25 -22.55
C ALA A 305 13.31 9.18 -23.69
N ILE A 306 14.26 9.72 -24.46
CA ILE A 306 13.97 10.48 -25.68
C ILE A 306 13.41 9.50 -26.71
N GLN A 307 12.11 9.59 -26.94
CA GLN A 307 11.40 8.77 -27.91
C GLN A 307 10.95 9.63 -29.09
N ILE A 308 11.03 9.04 -30.29
CA ILE A 308 10.55 9.66 -31.52
C ILE A 308 9.15 9.10 -31.78
N TYR A 309 8.18 10.00 -31.83
CA TYR A 309 6.79 9.75 -32.15
C TYR A 309 6.49 10.25 -33.57
N THR A 310 5.47 9.65 -34.16
CA THR A 310 4.87 10.11 -35.42
C THR A 310 3.85 11.23 -35.17
N PRO A 311 3.55 12.06 -36.18
CA PRO A 311 2.48 13.06 -36.10
C PRO A 311 1.13 12.49 -35.66
N ASP A 312 0.75 11.31 -36.15
CA ASP A 312 -0.53 10.67 -35.85
C ASP A 312 -0.63 10.27 -34.38
N GLU A 313 0.45 9.75 -33.79
CA GLU A 313 0.49 9.39 -32.37
C GLU A 313 0.30 10.61 -31.46
N LEU A 314 0.88 11.77 -31.82
CA LEU A 314 0.68 13.01 -31.07
C LEU A 314 -0.78 13.49 -31.14
N THR A 315 -1.42 13.37 -32.32
CA THR A 315 -2.83 13.73 -32.46
C THR A 315 -3.73 12.78 -31.67
N GLU A 316 -3.41 11.49 -31.63
CA GLU A 316 -4.16 10.50 -30.84
C GLU A 316 -4.15 10.84 -29.34
N LEU A 317 -3.00 11.27 -28.80
CA LEU A 317 -2.88 11.70 -27.40
C LEU A 317 -3.80 12.89 -27.06
N VAL A 318 -4.06 13.78 -28.01
CA VAL A 318 -4.88 14.99 -27.80
C VAL A 318 -6.35 14.76 -28.20
N ARG A 319 -6.70 13.60 -28.78
CA ARG A 319 -8.04 13.27 -29.27
C ARG A 319 -9.13 13.47 -28.22
N ASN A 320 -8.87 13.09 -26.96
CA ASN A 320 -9.90 13.10 -25.91
C ASN A 320 -10.04 14.43 -25.17
N PHE A 321 -9.30 15.49 -25.55
CA PHE A 321 -9.41 16.79 -24.88
C PHE A 321 -10.72 17.51 -25.14
N ALA A 322 -11.33 17.29 -26.30
CA ALA A 322 -12.65 17.80 -26.63
C ALA A 322 -13.47 16.72 -27.36
N PRO A 323 -14.78 16.60 -27.12
CA PRO A 323 -15.62 15.54 -27.68
C PRO A 323 -15.53 15.41 -29.21
N ASP A 324 -15.38 16.53 -29.92
CA ASP A 324 -15.41 16.58 -31.38
C ASP A 324 -14.02 16.48 -32.03
N ASN A 325 -12.93 16.46 -31.26
CA ASN A 325 -11.57 16.42 -31.81
C ASN A 325 -11.33 15.16 -32.65
N GLY A 326 -11.96 14.04 -32.30
CA GLY A 326 -11.82 12.78 -33.03
C GLY A 326 -12.41 12.80 -34.44
N LEU A 327 -13.39 13.66 -34.74
CA LEU A 327 -14.10 13.67 -36.03
C LEU A 327 -13.21 14.14 -37.18
N ASN A 328 -12.33 15.11 -36.91
CA ASN A 328 -11.48 15.76 -37.91
C ASN A 328 -9.98 15.52 -37.65
N ALA A 329 -9.63 14.51 -36.85
CA ALA A 329 -8.25 14.29 -36.39
C ALA A 329 -7.26 14.11 -37.56
N GLU A 330 -7.64 13.36 -38.60
CA GLU A 330 -6.80 13.11 -39.78
C GLU A 330 -6.57 14.39 -40.59
N GLU A 331 -7.64 15.14 -40.91
CA GLU A 331 -7.54 16.42 -41.64
C GLU A 331 -6.73 17.47 -40.88
N LEU A 332 -6.93 17.57 -39.57
CA LEU A 332 -6.17 18.49 -38.72
C LEU A 332 -4.68 18.10 -38.67
N THR A 333 -4.38 16.79 -38.66
CA THR A 333 -3.00 16.29 -38.67
C THR A 333 -2.28 16.69 -39.93
N ASP A 334 -2.89 16.43 -41.09
CA ASP A 334 -2.36 16.87 -42.39
C ASP A 334 -2.14 18.38 -42.45
N GLU A 335 -3.07 19.16 -41.89
CA GLU A 335 -2.98 20.62 -41.87
C GLU A 335 -1.78 21.12 -41.07
N TRP A 336 -1.60 20.65 -39.83
CA TRP A 336 -0.50 21.13 -38.98
C TRP A 336 0.86 20.56 -39.41
N VAL A 337 0.90 19.33 -39.93
CA VAL A 337 2.09 18.74 -40.58
C VAL A 337 2.50 19.61 -41.77
N LEU A 338 1.57 19.98 -42.65
CA LEU A 338 1.86 20.86 -43.78
C LEU A 338 2.39 22.24 -43.34
N LYS A 339 1.82 22.82 -42.27
CA LYS A 339 2.30 24.08 -41.68
C LYS A 339 3.71 23.96 -41.14
N MET A 340 4.03 22.86 -40.46
CA MET A 340 5.36 22.61 -39.93
C MET A 340 6.37 22.34 -41.05
N GLN A 341 6.02 21.61 -42.11
CA GLN A 341 6.89 21.41 -43.29
C GLN A 341 7.27 22.75 -43.97
N ARG A 342 6.37 23.74 -43.91
CA ARG A 342 6.58 25.09 -44.46
C ARG A 342 7.21 26.05 -43.46
N SER A 343 7.39 25.65 -42.21
CA SER A 343 7.98 26.48 -41.17
C SER A 343 9.44 26.79 -41.51
N GLY A 344 9.84 28.05 -41.35
CA GLY A 344 11.26 28.44 -41.44
C GLY A 344 12.08 28.04 -40.19
N ARG A 345 11.44 27.42 -39.19
CA ARG A 345 12.09 26.91 -37.98
C ARG A 345 12.08 25.39 -38.01
N ASP A 346 13.27 24.82 -37.84
CA ASP A 346 13.47 23.38 -37.67
C ASP A 346 12.78 22.86 -36.40
N ARG A 347 12.94 23.57 -35.26
CA ARG A 347 12.34 23.19 -33.97
C ARG A 347 11.17 24.08 -33.61
N VAL A 348 10.03 23.47 -33.28
CA VAL A 348 8.85 24.15 -32.72
C VAL A 348 8.41 23.43 -31.44
N LEU A 349 8.37 24.17 -30.33
CA LEU A 349 7.88 23.65 -29.05
C LEU A 349 6.36 23.49 -29.11
N THR A 350 5.84 22.34 -28.68
CA THR A 350 4.40 22.17 -28.50
C THR A 350 3.97 22.64 -27.11
N LYS A 351 2.65 22.81 -26.91
CA LYS A 351 2.06 23.06 -25.58
C LYS A 351 1.42 21.80 -24.98
N VAL A 352 1.80 20.62 -25.50
CA VAL A 352 1.34 19.32 -25.02
C VAL A 352 2.36 18.80 -24.02
N VAL A 353 1.87 18.42 -22.84
CA VAL A 353 2.67 17.85 -21.76
C VAL A 353 2.02 16.53 -21.38
N GLU A 354 2.79 15.46 -21.28
CA GLU A 354 2.33 14.14 -20.88
C GLU A 354 2.85 13.83 -19.48
N SER A 355 1.96 13.50 -18.56
CA SER A 355 2.28 12.84 -17.30
C SER A 355 2.16 11.35 -17.53
N VAL A 356 3.22 10.59 -17.22
CA VAL A 356 3.20 9.13 -17.36
C VAL A 356 3.32 8.52 -15.98
N VAL A 357 2.42 7.59 -15.66
CA VAL A 357 2.55 6.76 -14.46
C VAL A 357 2.62 5.32 -14.89
N GLU A 358 3.67 4.64 -14.46
CA GLU A 358 3.77 3.19 -14.56
C GLU A 358 3.11 2.60 -13.33
N ILE A 359 2.00 1.88 -13.55
CA ILE A 359 1.35 1.11 -12.51
C ILE A 359 1.94 -0.30 -12.58
N ASN A 360 2.60 -0.70 -11.50
CA ASN A 360 3.20 -2.02 -11.39
C ASN A 360 2.23 -3.11 -10.89
N ASP A 361 1.01 -2.74 -10.50
CA ASP A 361 0.01 -3.66 -9.95
C ASP A 361 -0.32 -4.82 -10.91
N SER A 362 -0.20 -4.60 -12.22
CA SER A 362 -0.40 -5.61 -13.26
C SER A 362 0.85 -6.43 -13.63
N PHE A 363 2.01 -6.11 -13.04
CA PHE A 363 3.24 -6.91 -13.16
C PHE A 363 3.41 -7.91 -12.03
N GLU A 364 2.60 -7.82 -10.98
CA GLU A 364 2.64 -8.77 -9.87
C GLU A 364 2.34 -10.18 -10.39
N ALA A 365 3.24 -11.11 -10.08
CA ALA A 365 3.11 -12.48 -10.56
C ALA A 365 1.99 -13.25 -9.82
N VAL A 366 1.53 -12.74 -8.68
CA VAL A 366 0.44 -13.23 -7.84
C VAL A 366 -0.42 -12.03 -7.48
N ASP A 367 -1.75 -12.13 -7.59
CA ASP A 367 -2.67 -11.08 -7.13
C ASP A 367 -2.94 -11.26 -5.62
N ILE A 368 -2.66 -10.22 -4.83
CA ILE A 368 -2.91 -10.23 -3.38
C ILE A 368 -4.39 -10.42 -3.04
N ASN A 369 -5.31 -9.86 -3.84
CA ASN A 369 -6.74 -9.97 -3.58
C ASN A 369 -7.23 -11.40 -3.78
N GLN A 370 -6.74 -12.07 -4.82
CA GLN A 370 -6.98 -13.50 -5.01
C GLN A 370 -6.42 -14.31 -3.83
N LEU A 371 -5.20 -13.99 -3.38
CA LEU A 371 -4.56 -14.70 -2.28
C LEU A 371 -5.32 -14.53 -0.96
N LEU A 372 -5.79 -13.32 -0.66
CA LEU A 372 -6.63 -13.00 0.49
C LEU A 372 -7.92 -13.82 0.49
N LEU A 373 -8.63 -13.85 -0.65
CA LEU A 373 -9.88 -14.60 -0.76
C LEU A 373 -9.64 -16.11 -0.56
N GLU A 374 -8.62 -16.67 -1.20
CA GLU A 374 -8.33 -18.10 -1.08
C GLU A 374 -7.87 -18.50 0.33
N HIS A 375 -7.00 -17.70 0.97
CA HIS A 375 -6.54 -17.94 2.33
C HIS A 375 -7.64 -17.69 3.37
N TRP A 376 -8.56 -16.77 3.10
CA TRP A 376 -9.71 -16.52 3.99
C TRP A 376 -10.58 -17.77 4.10
N VAL A 377 -10.94 -18.40 2.98
CA VAL A 377 -11.68 -19.68 2.98
C VAL A 377 -10.90 -20.77 3.68
N TYR A 378 -9.61 -20.88 3.36
CA TYR A 378 -8.80 -21.98 3.83
C TYR A 378 -8.53 -21.92 5.34
N LEU A 379 -8.10 -20.77 5.86
CA LEU A 379 -7.76 -20.59 7.26
C LEU A 379 -9.00 -20.58 8.16
N SER A 380 -10.13 -20.05 7.68
CA SER A 380 -11.40 -20.10 8.43
C SER A 380 -11.92 -21.53 8.58
N ASN A 381 -11.86 -22.36 7.54
CA ASN A 381 -12.35 -23.75 7.60
C ASN A 381 -11.49 -24.68 8.48
N ILE A 382 -10.20 -24.38 8.66
CA ILE A 382 -9.32 -25.13 9.58
C ILE A 382 -9.43 -24.59 11.02
N ASN A 383 -10.24 -23.56 11.26
CA ASN A 383 -10.33 -22.81 12.52
C ASN A 383 -9.00 -22.19 12.97
N VAL A 384 -8.10 -21.88 12.02
CA VAL A 384 -6.91 -21.05 12.31
C VAL A 384 -7.31 -19.58 12.34
N TYR A 385 -8.23 -19.18 11.48
CA TYR A 385 -8.89 -17.88 11.55
C TYR A 385 -10.26 -18.03 12.22
N SER A 386 -10.31 -17.78 13.53
CA SER A 386 -11.51 -17.99 14.37
C SER A 386 -12.17 -16.68 14.83
N GLY A 387 -11.75 -15.54 14.28
CA GLY A 387 -12.31 -14.23 14.59
C GLY A 387 -13.78 -14.09 14.16
N ASN A 388 -14.55 -13.35 14.97
CA ASN A 388 -15.86 -12.87 14.59
C ASN A 388 -15.76 -11.48 13.95
N VAL A 389 -16.59 -11.24 12.94
CA VAL A 389 -16.61 -10.01 12.16
C VAL A 389 -17.91 -9.27 12.42
N THR A 390 -17.79 -7.97 12.71
CA THR A 390 -18.92 -7.07 12.94
C THR A 390 -19.34 -6.44 11.60
N LEU A 391 -20.46 -6.86 11.04
CA LEU A 391 -20.96 -6.38 9.75
C LEU A 391 -22.17 -5.46 9.93
N VAL A 392 -22.27 -4.41 9.13
CA VAL A 392 -23.48 -3.58 9.07
C VAL A 392 -24.17 -3.85 7.75
N ASN A 393 -25.42 -4.32 7.80
CA ASN A 393 -26.22 -4.51 6.60
C ASN A 393 -26.61 -3.13 6.03
N PRO A 394 -26.18 -2.77 4.80
CA PRO A 394 -26.43 -1.44 4.24
C PRO A 394 -27.91 -1.18 3.92
N HIS A 395 -28.71 -2.23 3.74
CA HIS A 395 -30.14 -2.12 3.47
C HIS A 395 -30.96 -1.93 4.74
N SER A 396 -30.76 -2.79 5.75
CA SER A 396 -31.56 -2.76 6.99
C SER A 396 -30.96 -1.90 8.10
N GLY A 397 -29.67 -1.59 8.04
CA GLY A 397 -28.91 -0.94 9.11
C GLY A 397 -28.62 -1.85 10.31
N ASN A 398 -28.99 -3.14 10.24
CA ASN A 398 -28.76 -4.09 11.32
C ASN A 398 -27.27 -4.47 11.41
N ILE A 399 -26.77 -4.55 12.65
CA ILE A 399 -25.42 -5.01 12.95
C ILE A 399 -25.46 -6.53 13.12
N LEU A 400 -24.74 -7.25 12.26
CA LEU A 400 -24.58 -8.69 12.26
C LEU A 400 -23.21 -9.05 12.85
N GLN A 401 -23.17 -10.08 13.69
CA GLN A 401 -21.95 -10.60 14.31
C GLN A 401 -21.83 -12.06 13.90
N ILE A 402 -20.96 -12.35 12.94
CA ILE A 402 -20.83 -13.69 12.36
C ILE A 402 -19.37 -14.13 12.34
N SER A 403 -19.15 -15.45 12.32
CA SER A 403 -17.80 -16.01 12.20
C SER A 403 -17.18 -15.65 10.84
N ALA A 404 -15.85 -15.59 10.77
CA ALA A 404 -15.17 -15.38 9.50
C ALA A 404 -15.53 -16.42 8.41
N ALA A 405 -15.83 -17.66 8.81
CA ALA A 405 -16.28 -18.71 7.88
C ALA A 405 -17.69 -18.42 7.33
N ASP A 406 -18.62 -18.03 8.20
CA ASP A 406 -19.99 -17.67 7.82
C ASP A 406 -20.03 -16.39 6.97
N ALA A 407 -19.15 -15.42 7.26
CA ALA A 407 -18.98 -14.22 6.45
C ALA A 407 -18.58 -14.54 5.00
N PHE A 408 -17.75 -15.57 4.79
CA PHE A 408 -17.40 -16.01 3.43
C PHE A 408 -18.59 -16.64 2.69
N ILE A 409 -19.44 -17.40 3.40
CA ILE A 409 -20.66 -17.98 2.82
C ILE A 409 -21.62 -16.88 2.38
N LEU A 410 -21.77 -15.83 3.20
CA LEU A 410 -22.58 -14.65 2.87
C LEU A 410 -22.01 -13.89 1.66
N TYR A 411 -20.69 -13.69 1.62
CA TYR A 411 -20.00 -13.10 0.48
C TYR A 411 -20.30 -13.86 -0.83
N MET A 412 -20.19 -15.19 -0.81
CA MET A 412 -20.49 -16.03 -1.97
C MET A 412 -21.95 -15.92 -2.41
N TYR A 413 -22.89 -15.87 -1.46
CA TYR A 413 -24.31 -15.68 -1.75
C TYR A 413 -24.57 -14.35 -2.48
N LEU A 414 -24.03 -13.25 -1.92
CA LEU A 414 -24.19 -11.90 -2.48
C LEU A 414 -23.51 -11.77 -3.84
N PHE A 415 -22.29 -12.30 -3.99
CA PHE A 415 -21.56 -12.30 -5.26
C PHE A 415 -22.37 -12.94 -6.38
N ASN A 416 -22.92 -14.13 -6.16
CA ASN A 416 -23.74 -14.80 -7.18
C ASN A 416 -25.03 -14.02 -7.49
N ARG A 417 -25.65 -13.40 -6.47
CA ARG A 417 -26.81 -12.54 -6.65
C ARG A 417 -26.51 -11.30 -7.51
N THR A 418 -25.33 -10.67 -7.37
CA THR A 418 -24.92 -9.55 -8.23
C THR A 418 -24.78 -9.97 -9.70
N LEU A 419 -24.43 -11.23 -9.95
CA LEU A 419 -24.40 -11.83 -11.30
C LEU A 419 -25.78 -12.28 -11.80
N GLY A 420 -26.83 -12.10 -11.00
CA GLY A 420 -28.20 -12.53 -11.32
C GLY A 420 -28.43 -14.04 -11.18
N VAL A 421 -27.54 -14.75 -10.47
CA VAL A 421 -27.62 -16.19 -10.24
C VAL A 421 -28.08 -16.44 -8.80
N THR A 422 -29.21 -17.13 -8.64
CA THR A 422 -29.69 -17.58 -7.33
C THR A 422 -29.16 -18.99 -7.05
N LEU A 423 -28.39 -19.16 -5.98
CA LEU A 423 -27.91 -20.47 -5.54
C LEU A 423 -28.83 -21.04 -4.46
N ASP A 424 -29.41 -22.22 -4.70
CA ASP A 424 -30.22 -22.91 -3.70
C ASP A 424 -29.36 -23.67 -2.68
N LYS A 425 -28.19 -24.16 -3.13
CA LYS A 425 -27.26 -24.98 -2.34
C LYS A 425 -25.92 -24.29 -2.13
N ILE A 426 -25.34 -24.49 -0.94
CA ILE A 426 -24.00 -24.00 -0.62
C ILE A 426 -22.96 -24.81 -1.42
N PRO A 427 -22.18 -24.20 -2.32
CA PRO A 427 -21.23 -24.91 -3.16
C PRO A 427 -19.95 -25.28 -2.38
N THR A 428 -19.19 -26.24 -2.91
CA THR A 428 -17.80 -26.46 -2.49
C THR A 428 -16.88 -25.46 -3.18
N PHE A 429 -15.86 -24.98 -2.46
CA PHE A 429 -14.90 -24.01 -2.99
C PHE A 429 -13.54 -24.69 -3.19
N THR A 430 -12.90 -24.47 -4.33
CA THR A 430 -11.54 -24.99 -4.59
C THR A 430 -10.56 -23.83 -4.61
N THR A 431 -9.59 -23.89 -3.71
CA THR A 431 -8.45 -22.98 -3.63
C THR A 431 -7.30 -23.51 -4.48
N PHE A 432 -6.44 -22.64 -4.99
CA PHE A 432 -5.33 -22.99 -5.88
C PHE A 432 -3.95 -22.64 -5.31
N LEU A 433 -3.85 -21.49 -4.64
CA LEU A 433 -2.61 -20.86 -4.17
C LEU A 433 -2.43 -20.93 -2.65
N THR A 434 -3.14 -21.82 -1.96
CA THR A 434 -3.08 -21.88 -0.49
C THR A 434 -1.77 -22.46 0.03
N VAL A 435 -1.21 -21.82 1.07
CA VAL A 435 -0.04 -22.29 1.81
C VAL A 435 -0.49 -22.88 3.14
N GLU A 436 0.12 -24.00 3.55
CA GLU A 436 -0.21 -24.62 4.83
C GLU A 436 0.47 -23.86 5.97
N PRO A 437 -0.24 -23.55 7.07
CA PRO A 437 0.31 -22.77 8.19
C PRO A 437 1.26 -23.59 9.10
N VAL A 438 1.57 -24.83 8.71
CA VAL A 438 2.43 -25.74 9.48
C VAL A 438 3.88 -25.46 9.13
N MET A 439 4.74 -25.38 10.16
CA MET A 439 6.19 -25.28 9.96
C MET A 439 6.69 -26.49 9.15
N GLN A 440 7.13 -26.25 7.93
CA GLN A 440 7.72 -27.25 7.06
C GLN A 440 9.24 -27.22 7.24
N ASP A 441 9.87 -28.40 7.24
CA ASP A 441 11.32 -28.50 7.31
C ASP A 441 11.94 -28.26 5.91
N TRP A 442 12.92 -27.36 5.85
CA TRP A 442 13.54 -26.91 4.59
C TRP A 442 14.21 -28.06 3.85
N ASP A 443 14.87 -28.95 4.58
CA ASP A 443 15.68 -30.03 4.01
C ASP A 443 14.79 -31.08 3.32
N THR A 444 13.62 -31.38 3.91
CA THR A 444 12.61 -32.23 3.27
C THR A 444 11.91 -31.53 2.12
N PHE A 445 11.67 -30.22 2.24
CA PHE A 445 10.99 -29.45 1.20
C PHE A 445 11.81 -29.28 -0.08
N THR A 446 13.14 -29.19 0.06
CA THR A 446 14.08 -28.99 -1.05
C THR A 446 14.68 -30.28 -1.59
N GLU A 447 14.23 -31.45 -1.11
CA GLU A 447 14.72 -32.75 -1.56
C GLU A 447 14.58 -32.91 -3.08
N GLY A 448 15.70 -33.27 -3.72
CA GLY A 448 15.78 -33.45 -5.17
C GLY A 448 15.94 -32.17 -5.99
N LEU A 449 15.99 -30.99 -5.36
CA LEU A 449 16.28 -29.72 -6.02
C LEU A 449 17.77 -29.36 -5.95
N ASN A 450 18.25 -28.55 -6.88
CA ASN A 450 19.65 -28.10 -6.87
C ASN A 450 19.88 -27.01 -5.80
N PRO A 451 20.70 -27.24 -4.76
CA PRO A 451 20.91 -26.28 -3.67
C PRO A 451 21.45 -24.93 -4.15
N LYS A 452 22.19 -24.89 -5.26
CA LYS A 452 22.76 -23.66 -5.81
C LYS A 452 21.70 -22.60 -6.14
N TYR A 453 20.51 -23.03 -6.56
CA TYR A 453 19.43 -22.13 -6.99
C TYR A 453 18.39 -21.89 -5.89
N VAL A 454 18.21 -22.85 -4.98
CA VAL A 454 17.13 -22.84 -4.00
C VAL A 454 17.58 -22.32 -2.62
N GLU A 455 18.82 -22.57 -2.21
CA GLU A 455 19.36 -22.14 -0.91
C GLU A 455 19.26 -20.63 -0.62
N PRO A 456 19.39 -19.71 -1.61
CA PRO A 456 19.20 -18.28 -1.38
C PRO A 456 17.82 -17.89 -0.83
N TYR A 457 16.79 -18.75 -0.98
CA TYR A 457 15.41 -18.48 -0.54
C TYR A 457 15.09 -19.12 0.81
N ARG A 458 16.09 -19.72 1.50
CA ARG A 458 15.89 -20.40 2.78
C ARG A 458 15.38 -19.46 3.87
N ASP A 459 16.01 -18.30 4.03
CA ASP A 459 15.63 -17.33 5.07
C ASP A 459 14.20 -16.80 4.86
N LEU A 460 13.84 -16.58 3.60
CA LEU A 460 12.50 -16.17 3.18
C LEU A 460 11.45 -17.27 3.42
N PHE A 461 11.80 -18.54 3.22
CA PHE A 461 10.92 -19.65 3.56
C PHE A 461 10.72 -19.76 5.08
N LEU A 462 11.79 -19.57 5.87
CA LEU A 462 11.74 -19.59 7.32
C LEU A 462 10.95 -18.41 7.92
N SER A 463 10.73 -17.33 7.16
CA SER A 463 9.87 -16.22 7.57
C SER A 463 8.38 -16.49 7.36
N LEU A 464 7.98 -17.65 6.83
CA LEU A 464 6.57 -18.01 6.70
C LEU A 464 5.91 -18.08 8.10
N PRO A 465 4.74 -17.44 8.28
CA PRO A 465 4.08 -17.39 9.57
C PRO A 465 3.53 -18.77 9.99
N THR A 466 3.83 -19.19 11.22
CA THR A 466 3.39 -20.48 11.79
C THR A 466 2.03 -20.41 12.50
N THR A 467 1.41 -21.56 12.76
CA THR A 467 0.10 -21.77 13.42
C THR A 467 -0.06 -21.07 14.78
N SER A 468 -0.29 -19.76 14.80
CA SER A 468 -1.01 -19.08 15.89
C SER A 468 -2.47 -18.94 15.51
N ASN A 469 -3.38 -19.08 16.48
CA ASN A 469 -4.79 -18.79 16.25
C ASN A 469 -4.95 -17.29 15.93
N ILE A 470 -5.47 -16.98 14.75
CA ILE A 470 -5.74 -15.62 14.29
C ILE A 470 -7.17 -15.29 14.68
N ILE A 471 -7.34 -14.27 15.50
CA ILE A 471 -8.66 -13.89 16.06
C ILE A 471 -9.18 -12.56 15.52
N ASN A 472 -8.37 -11.83 14.72
CA ASN A 472 -8.70 -10.51 14.19
C ASN A 472 -8.37 -10.43 12.69
N ALA A 473 -9.06 -9.53 11.98
CA ALA A 473 -8.87 -9.33 10.54
C ALA A 473 -7.49 -8.73 10.20
N GLU A 474 -6.95 -7.87 11.07
CA GLU A 474 -5.63 -7.25 10.88
C GLU A 474 -4.50 -8.28 10.95
N GLY A 475 -4.53 -9.20 11.94
CA GLY A 475 -3.57 -10.30 12.00
C GLY A 475 -3.73 -11.29 10.85
N PHE A 476 -4.94 -11.44 10.30
CA PHE A 476 -5.16 -12.19 9.07
C PHE A 476 -4.50 -11.51 7.87
N PHE A 477 -4.65 -10.20 7.72
CA PHE A 477 -4.00 -9.44 6.65
C PHE A 477 -2.48 -9.54 6.73
N GLU A 478 -1.89 -9.31 7.91
CA GLU A 478 -0.45 -9.46 8.16
C GLU A 478 0.03 -10.86 7.76
N HIS A 479 -0.70 -11.91 8.18
CA HIS A 479 -0.37 -13.30 7.84
C HIS A 479 -0.37 -13.55 6.32
N VAL A 480 -1.41 -13.12 5.61
CA VAL A 480 -1.50 -13.31 4.16
C VAL A 480 -0.48 -12.45 3.43
N HIS A 481 -0.17 -11.25 3.92
CA HIS A 481 0.85 -10.39 3.35
C HIS A 481 2.24 -11.03 3.45
N ASP A 482 2.60 -11.63 4.58
CA ASP A 482 3.85 -12.37 4.72
C ASP A 482 3.92 -13.54 3.72
N VAL A 483 2.84 -14.32 3.59
CA VAL A 483 2.75 -15.40 2.58
C VAL A 483 2.89 -14.85 1.17
N TYR A 484 2.23 -13.73 0.86
CA TYR A 484 2.31 -13.05 -0.42
C TYR A 484 3.75 -12.66 -0.77
N THR A 485 4.48 -12.04 0.16
CA THR A 485 5.87 -11.61 -0.11
C THR A 485 6.77 -12.79 -0.48
N VAL A 486 6.59 -13.95 0.17
CA VAL A 486 7.35 -15.17 -0.12
C VAL A 486 6.99 -15.72 -1.51
N LEU A 487 5.70 -15.86 -1.81
CA LEU A 487 5.24 -16.39 -3.10
C LEU A 487 5.61 -15.48 -4.27
N ALA A 488 5.38 -14.17 -4.14
CA ALA A 488 5.65 -13.18 -5.16
C ALA A 488 7.15 -13.08 -5.47
N SER A 489 8.01 -13.11 -4.45
CA SER A 489 9.46 -13.04 -4.64
C SER A 489 10.02 -14.29 -5.32
N ILE A 490 9.58 -15.49 -4.92
CA ILE A 490 9.98 -16.75 -5.60
C ILE A 490 9.53 -16.72 -7.05
N LEU A 491 8.26 -16.39 -7.33
CA LEU A 491 7.72 -16.41 -8.69
C LEU A 491 8.36 -15.32 -9.58
N THR A 492 8.60 -14.13 -9.03
CA THR A 492 9.30 -13.03 -9.72
C THR A 492 10.74 -13.41 -10.06
N ALA A 493 11.49 -13.95 -9.10
CA ALA A 493 12.84 -14.40 -9.35
C ALA A 493 12.88 -15.51 -10.41
N SER A 494 11.88 -16.38 -10.38
CA SER A 494 11.68 -17.39 -11.39
C SER A 494 11.41 -16.77 -12.78
N ASN A 495 10.55 -15.75 -12.88
CA ASN A 495 10.26 -15.03 -14.13
C ASN A 495 11.50 -14.30 -14.67
N MET A 496 12.38 -13.83 -13.79
CA MET A 496 13.64 -13.15 -14.14
C MET A 496 14.82 -14.11 -14.40
N ALA A 497 14.69 -15.39 -14.06
CA ALA A 497 15.76 -16.38 -14.21
C ALA A 497 16.16 -16.54 -15.68
N SER A 498 17.46 -16.36 -15.95
CA SER A 498 18.01 -16.48 -17.31
C SER A 498 18.24 -17.94 -17.73
N LYS A 499 18.40 -18.85 -16.76
CA LYS A 499 18.68 -20.28 -16.97
C LYS A 499 17.41 -21.12 -16.84
N ILE A 500 17.24 -22.10 -17.72
CA ILE A 500 16.05 -22.99 -17.69
C ILE A 500 16.02 -23.89 -16.45
N GLU A 501 17.17 -24.36 -15.98
CA GLU A 501 17.30 -25.19 -14.78
C GLU A 501 16.85 -24.40 -13.55
N GLU A 502 17.46 -23.24 -13.30
CA GLU A 502 17.09 -22.32 -12.22
C GLU A 502 15.60 -22.01 -12.20
N LYS A 503 15.04 -21.68 -13.37
CA LYS A 503 13.61 -21.46 -13.56
C LYS A 503 12.77 -22.69 -13.18
N ALA A 504 13.15 -23.88 -13.65
CA ALA A 504 12.42 -25.11 -13.37
C ALA A 504 12.44 -25.45 -11.87
N GLU A 505 13.60 -25.38 -11.24
CA GLU A 505 13.79 -25.63 -9.81
C GLU A 505 12.93 -24.67 -8.96
N LEU A 506 12.95 -23.37 -9.29
CA LEU A 506 12.14 -22.37 -8.59
C LEU A 506 10.63 -22.52 -8.83
N ARG A 507 10.19 -22.96 -10.03
CA ARG A 507 8.77 -23.28 -10.28
C ARG A 507 8.33 -24.52 -9.51
N ILE A 508 9.19 -25.52 -9.38
CA ILE A 508 8.91 -26.70 -8.56
C ILE A 508 8.80 -26.28 -7.09
N LEU A 509 9.70 -25.43 -6.60
CA LEU A 509 9.64 -24.87 -5.25
C LEU A 509 8.31 -24.15 -5.00
N PHE A 510 7.91 -23.26 -5.92
CA PHE A 510 6.62 -22.56 -5.87
C PHE A 510 5.43 -23.53 -5.85
N ASN A 511 5.40 -24.51 -6.76
CA ASN A 511 4.32 -25.50 -6.81
C ASN A 511 4.29 -26.43 -5.59
N ARG A 512 5.40 -26.63 -4.89
CA ARG A 512 5.42 -27.36 -3.61
C ARG A 512 4.84 -26.52 -2.47
N LEU A 513 5.00 -25.19 -2.52
CA LEU A 513 4.51 -24.25 -1.51
C LEU A 513 3.00 -24.09 -1.63
N THR A 514 2.52 -23.84 -2.84
CA THR A 514 1.10 -23.66 -3.14
C THR A 514 0.42 -25.01 -3.33
N LYS A 515 -0.64 -25.29 -2.58
CA LYS A 515 -1.45 -26.49 -2.75
C LYS A 515 -2.87 -26.09 -3.15
N SER A 516 -3.45 -26.88 -4.06
CA SER A 516 -4.87 -26.76 -4.38
C SER A 516 -5.69 -27.65 -3.43
N LYS A 517 -6.69 -27.07 -2.78
CA LYS A 517 -7.56 -27.78 -1.83
C LYS A 517 -9.03 -27.47 -2.08
N THR A 518 -9.84 -28.52 -2.13
CA THR A 518 -11.31 -28.41 -2.18
C THR A 518 -11.87 -28.45 -0.77
N ILE A 519 -12.67 -27.44 -0.43
CA ILE A 519 -13.18 -27.19 0.91
C ILE A 519 -14.71 -27.20 0.88
N THR A 520 -15.30 -27.89 1.85
CA THR A 520 -16.74 -27.87 2.12
C THR A 520 -17.04 -26.75 3.12
N LEU A 521 -17.73 -25.70 2.67
CA LEU A 521 -17.92 -24.46 3.44
C LEU A 521 -18.83 -24.61 4.65
N SER A 522 -19.83 -25.49 4.60
CA SER A 522 -20.76 -25.74 5.70
C SER A 522 -21.29 -27.17 5.68
N ASN A 523 -21.78 -27.62 6.84
CA ASN A 523 -22.54 -28.87 6.97
C ASN A 523 -24.02 -28.70 6.58
N ILE A 524 -24.49 -27.45 6.40
CA ILE A 524 -25.85 -27.13 5.94
C ILE A 524 -25.85 -27.12 4.41
N GLU A 525 -26.81 -27.83 3.79
CA GLU A 525 -26.83 -27.95 2.32
C GLU A 525 -27.49 -26.76 1.59
N THR A 526 -28.43 -26.04 2.23
CA THR A 526 -29.25 -25.01 1.55
C THR A 526 -29.06 -23.61 2.13
N TYR A 527 -29.05 -22.59 1.26
CA TYR A 527 -28.88 -21.20 1.68
C TYR A 527 -30.04 -20.68 2.52
N ASP A 528 -31.29 -21.04 2.20
CA ASP A 528 -32.47 -20.61 2.96
C ASP A 528 -32.41 -21.06 4.43
N GLN A 529 -32.00 -22.32 4.65
CA GLN A 529 -31.83 -22.86 5.99
C GLN A 529 -30.69 -22.15 6.74
N TRP A 530 -29.59 -21.85 6.05
CA TRP A 530 -28.45 -21.16 6.64
C TRP A 530 -28.76 -19.70 7.00
N LEU A 531 -29.42 -18.96 6.10
CA LEU A 531 -29.88 -17.58 6.33
C LEU A 531 -30.86 -17.49 7.50
N PHE A 532 -31.79 -18.46 7.61
CA PHE A 532 -32.73 -18.54 8.72
C PHE A 532 -32.03 -18.83 10.06
N VAL A 533 -31.05 -19.73 10.08
CA VAL A 533 -30.31 -20.08 11.31
C VAL A 533 -29.48 -18.89 11.81
N ASN A 534 -28.90 -18.11 10.92
CA ASN A 534 -28.08 -16.95 11.25
C ASN A 534 -28.87 -15.64 11.39
N ASP A 535 -30.20 -15.68 11.26
CA ASP A 535 -31.10 -14.51 11.34
C ASP A 535 -30.69 -13.37 10.38
N ILE A 536 -30.26 -13.73 9.16
CA ILE A 536 -29.80 -12.79 8.14
C ILE A 536 -30.94 -12.49 7.17
N ASP A 537 -31.44 -11.24 7.21
CA ASP A 537 -32.45 -10.75 6.26
C ASP A 537 -31.79 -10.19 4.98
N VAL A 538 -32.05 -10.88 3.87
CA VAL A 538 -31.55 -10.55 2.52
C VAL A 538 -32.66 -10.55 1.46
N GLU A 539 -33.94 -10.73 1.82
CA GLU A 539 -35.00 -11.01 0.84
C GLU A 539 -35.18 -9.90 -0.22
N GLU A 540 -34.93 -8.63 0.12
CA GLU A 540 -35.15 -7.48 -0.79
C GLU A 540 -33.90 -6.64 -1.12
N ILE A 541 -32.69 -7.16 -0.90
CA ILE A 541 -31.46 -6.42 -1.22
C ILE A 541 -31.37 -6.08 -2.73
N SER A 542 -31.15 -4.79 -3.03
CA SER A 542 -30.90 -4.30 -4.39
C SER A 542 -29.51 -4.71 -4.88
N ILE A 543 -29.27 -4.70 -6.20
CA ILE A 543 -27.94 -5.07 -6.76
C ILE A 543 -26.84 -4.12 -6.24
N THR A 544 -27.16 -2.83 -6.10
CA THR A 544 -26.23 -1.83 -5.57
C THR A 544 -25.94 -2.04 -4.10
N ASP A 545 -26.96 -2.37 -3.29
CA ASP A 545 -26.77 -2.63 -1.87
C ASP A 545 -26.05 -3.96 -1.63
N ALA A 546 -26.25 -4.96 -2.50
CA ALA A 546 -25.51 -6.22 -2.47
C ALA A 546 -24.02 -6.00 -2.74
N GLN A 547 -23.67 -5.14 -3.71
CA GLN A 547 -22.28 -4.77 -3.98
C GLN A 547 -21.66 -4.04 -2.80
N ALA A 548 -22.34 -3.02 -2.27
CA ALA A 548 -21.88 -2.31 -1.08
C ALA A 548 -21.70 -3.25 0.12
N PHE A 549 -22.60 -4.22 0.31
CA PHE A 549 -22.49 -5.18 1.39
C PHE A 549 -21.32 -6.14 1.20
N MET A 550 -21.09 -6.59 -0.04
CA MET A 550 -19.96 -7.43 -0.40
C MET A 550 -18.62 -6.74 -0.11
N ASP A 551 -18.49 -5.46 -0.47
CA ASP A 551 -17.29 -4.66 -0.21
C ASP A 551 -17.04 -4.53 1.29
N ILE A 552 -18.09 -4.20 2.07
CA ILE A 552 -18.02 -4.15 3.55
C ILE A 552 -17.56 -5.49 4.13
N ILE A 553 -18.08 -6.62 3.63
CA ILE A 553 -17.72 -7.95 4.13
C ILE A 553 -16.24 -8.24 3.87
N VAL A 554 -15.74 -7.96 2.67
CA VAL A 554 -14.33 -8.20 2.33
C VAL A 554 -13.42 -7.31 3.17
N GLU A 555 -13.70 -6.00 3.25
CA GLU A 555 -12.92 -5.03 4.02
C GLU A 555 -12.84 -5.44 5.51
N THR A 556 -13.99 -5.69 6.13
CA THR A 556 -14.05 -6.03 7.56
C THR A 556 -13.49 -7.42 7.87
N SER A 557 -13.66 -8.40 6.98
CA SER A 557 -13.21 -9.78 7.23
C SER A 557 -11.74 -10.02 6.90
N THR A 558 -11.20 -9.30 5.91
CA THR A 558 -9.81 -9.46 5.47
C THR A 558 -8.87 -8.40 6.03
N GLY A 559 -9.39 -7.30 6.59
CA GLY A 559 -8.58 -6.19 7.08
C GLY A 559 -7.87 -5.40 5.97
N SER A 560 -8.28 -5.60 4.71
CA SER A 560 -7.80 -4.78 3.61
C SER A 560 -8.48 -3.40 3.70
N ASP A 561 -7.74 -2.37 4.10
CA ASP A 561 -8.22 -0.98 4.11
C ASP A 561 -8.45 -0.50 2.66
N ALA A 562 -9.57 -0.93 2.05
CA ALA A 562 -9.95 -0.54 0.68
C ALA A 562 -10.24 0.96 0.55
N SER A 563 -10.41 1.67 1.68
CA SER A 563 -10.88 3.06 1.72
C SER A 563 -9.78 4.12 1.65
N THR A 564 -8.47 3.78 1.70
CA THR A 564 -7.39 4.78 1.68
C THR A 564 -6.38 4.67 0.54
N ASP A 565 -6.39 3.59 -0.24
CA ASP A 565 -5.50 3.51 -1.40
C ASP A 565 -6.08 4.33 -2.55
N THR A 566 -5.92 5.65 -2.45
CA THR A 566 -6.07 6.54 -3.61
C THR A 566 -5.15 6.00 -4.70
N THR A 567 -5.74 5.39 -5.73
CA THR A 567 -4.98 4.74 -6.79
C THR A 567 -3.99 5.73 -7.40
N ALA A 568 -2.84 5.25 -7.85
CA ALA A 568 -1.83 6.10 -8.50
C ALA A 568 -2.45 6.93 -9.65
N GLN A 569 -3.45 6.36 -10.34
CA GLN A 569 -4.29 7.05 -11.33
C GLN A 569 -5.09 8.21 -10.72
N ALA A 570 -5.81 8.01 -9.62
CA ALA A 570 -6.58 9.06 -8.96
C ALA A 570 -5.66 10.21 -8.52
N ILE A 571 -4.49 9.89 -7.97
CA ILE A 571 -3.46 10.86 -7.59
C ILE A 571 -2.96 11.64 -8.81
N GLN A 572 -2.62 10.95 -9.90
CA GLN A 572 -2.15 11.57 -11.14
C GLN A 572 -3.20 12.53 -11.69
N ASN A 573 -4.45 12.07 -11.80
CA ASN A 573 -5.56 12.87 -12.29
C ASN A 573 -5.81 14.11 -11.41
N ALA A 574 -5.76 13.97 -10.09
CA ALA A 574 -5.90 15.09 -9.16
C ALA A 574 -4.78 16.13 -9.36
N LEU A 575 -3.53 15.69 -9.45
CA LEU A 575 -2.38 16.58 -9.63
C LEU A 575 -2.36 17.25 -11.00
N VAL A 576 -2.74 16.53 -12.06
CA VAL A 576 -2.92 17.09 -13.40
C VAL A 576 -4.04 18.13 -13.40
N SER A 577 -5.16 17.84 -12.72
CA SER A 577 -6.27 18.78 -12.56
C SER A 577 -5.85 20.07 -11.83
N ILE A 578 -5.09 19.94 -10.74
CA ILE A 578 -4.49 21.08 -10.03
C ILE A 578 -3.53 21.86 -10.94
N LEU A 579 -2.68 21.15 -11.70
CA LEU A 579 -1.75 21.79 -12.62
C LEU A 579 -2.50 22.58 -13.70
N ASN A 580 -3.51 21.98 -14.33
CA ASN A 580 -4.38 22.66 -15.31
C ASN A 580 -5.07 23.89 -14.71
N GLN A 581 -5.51 23.81 -13.45
CA GLN A 581 -6.16 24.92 -12.77
C GLN A 581 -5.21 26.08 -12.43
N LEU A 582 -3.97 25.77 -12.01
CA LEU A 582 -2.99 26.74 -11.54
C LEU A 582 -2.09 27.30 -12.65
N THR A 583 -2.08 26.65 -13.81
CA THR A 583 -1.34 27.08 -15.00
C THR A 583 -2.25 27.86 -15.96
N SER A 584 -1.66 28.43 -17.01
CA SER A 584 -2.43 29.13 -18.04
C SER A 584 -3.24 28.15 -18.90
N TYR A 585 -4.41 28.58 -19.38
CA TYR A 585 -5.34 27.83 -20.24
C TYR A 585 -4.72 27.22 -21.53
N ASP A 586 -3.51 27.67 -21.89
CA ASP A 586 -2.85 27.30 -23.13
C ASP A 586 -2.10 25.96 -23.10
N ILE A 587 -1.87 25.36 -21.93
CA ILE A 587 -1.11 24.12 -21.79
C ILE A 587 -2.07 22.93 -21.65
N ASN A 588 -1.87 21.91 -22.48
CA ASN A 588 -2.65 20.68 -22.43
C ASN A 588 -1.84 19.59 -21.73
N VAL A 589 -2.29 19.16 -20.55
CA VAL A 589 -1.64 18.09 -19.78
C VAL A 589 -2.43 16.79 -19.95
N VAL A 590 -1.80 15.79 -20.57
CA VAL A 590 -2.32 14.44 -20.79
C VAL A 590 -1.90 13.55 -19.63
N SER A 591 -2.79 12.72 -19.13
CA SER A 591 -2.47 11.65 -18.17
C SER A 591 -2.43 10.31 -18.91
N THR A 592 -1.24 9.72 -19.01
CA THR A 592 -1.03 8.39 -19.57
C THR A 592 -0.69 7.41 -18.45
N LEU A 593 -1.34 6.25 -18.49
CA LEU A 593 -1.08 5.12 -17.60
C LEU A 593 -0.42 4.02 -18.39
N LEU A 594 0.78 3.62 -18.00
CA LEU A 594 1.46 2.44 -18.50
C LEU A 594 1.14 1.28 -17.55
N GLY A 595 0.84 0.11 -18.11
CA GLY A 595 0.51 -1.10 -17.34
C GLY A 595 -0.97 -1.46 -17.27
N GLN A 596 -1.90 -0.56 -17.64
CA GLN A 596 -3.31 -0.96 -17.79
C GLN A 596 -3.43 -1.98 -18.92
N ASN A 597 -3.76 -3.23 -18.59
CA ASN A 597 -3.79 -4.39 -19.48
C ASN A 597 -2.43 -4.87 -20.01
N SER A 598 -1.32 -4.59 -19.32
CA SER A 598 -0.07 -5.31 -19.59
C SER A 598 -0.19 -6.74 -19.05
N PHE A 599 0.03 -7.73 -19.92
CA PHE A 599 0.14 -9.12 -19.50
C PHE A 599 1.59 -9.41 -19.14
N ASN A 600 1.83 -10.03 -17.98
CA ASN A 600 3.11 -10.64 -17.69
C ASN A 600 3.32 -11.79 -18.69
N VAL A 601 4.08 -11.52 -19.74
CA VAL A 601 4.45 -12.55 -20.71
C VAL A 601 5.65 -13.27 -20.11
N ASP A 602 5.44 -14.52 -19.71
CA ASP A 602 6.53 -15.40 -19.29
C ASP A 602 7.56 -15.49 -20.42
N THR A 603 8.67 -14.75 -20.27
CA THR A 603 9.62 -14.62 -21.37
C THR A 603 10.30 -15.96 -21.60
N SER A 604 10.10 -16.54 -22.79
CA SER A 604 10.68 -17.82 -23.16
C SER A 604 12.16 -17.75 -23.59
N ARG A 605 12.83 -16.62 -23.30
CA ARG A 605 14.23 -16.38 -23.69
C ARG A 605 15.17 -17.03 -22.67
N PHE A 606 15.27 -18.34 -22.71
CA PHE A 606 16.19 -19.08 -21.85
C PHE A 606 17.52 -19.34 -22.53
N LYS A 607 18.60 -19.26 -21.75
CA LYS A 607 19.85 -19.92 -22.13
C LYS A 607 19.68 -21.42 -21.83
N ILE A 608 19.80 -22.25 -22.87
CA ILE A 608 20.04 -23.70 -22.70
C ILE A 608 21.39 -23.81 -21.99
N SER A 609 21.49 -24.76 -21.04
CA SER A 609 22.50 -24.84 -19.97
C SER A 609 23.96 -24.52 -20.34
N GLU A 610 24.78 -24.21 -19.32
CA GLU A 610 26.23 -24.28 -19.48
C GLU A 610 26.62 -25.73 -19.80
N LEU A 611 27.25 -25.93 -20.95
CA LEU A 611 27.88 -27.19 -21.33
C LEU A 611 29.16 -27.31 -20.50
N ASP A 612 29.07 -28.00 -19.37
CA ASP A 612 30.20 -28.24 -18.47
C ASP A 612 31.09 -29.35 -19.05
N ILE A 613 32.06 -28.95 -19.89
CA ILE A 613 33.02 -29.89 -20.48
C ILE A 613 34.14 -30.11 -19.46
N SER A 614 34.04 -31.18 -18.68
CA SER A 614 35.15 -31.65 -17.85
C SER A 614 35.98 -32.69 -18.62
N GLY A 615 37.18 -32.28 -19.06
CA GLY A 615 38.18 -33.17 -19.64
C GLY A 615 39.34 -33.38 -18.68
N SER A 616 39.75 -34.63 -18.42
CA SER A 616 41.02 -34.90 -17.72
C SER A 616 42.18 -34.69 -18.69
N HIS A 617 43.04 -33.73 -18.40
CA HIS A 617 44.21 -33.41 -19.20
C HIS A 617 45.31 -34.45 -18.96
N ASN A 618 45.70 -35.20 -19.99
CA ASN A 618 46.97 -35.90 -20.04
C ASN A 618 47.77 -35.30 -21.21
N ASP A 619 48.96 -34.81 -20.91
CA ASP A 619 49.90 -34.09 -21.78
C ASP A 619 49.85 -34.52 -23.26
N GLY A 620 49.37 -33.62 -24.12
CA GLY A 620 49.44 -33.70 -25.58
C GLY A 620 48.69 -32.54 -26.23
N ASP A 621 49.38 -31.77 -27.09
CA ASP A 621 48.79 -30.66 -27.86
C ASP A 621 47.71 -31.21 -28.82
N TYR A 622 46.44 -30.89 -28.56
CA TYR A 622 45.31 -31.20 -29.42
C TYR A 622 44.46 -29.96 -29.70
N ASP A 623 44.28 -29.63 -30.98
CA ASP A 623 43.37 -28.58 -31.42
C ASP A 623 41.95 -29.18 -31.53
N SER A 624 41.01 -28.72 -30.69
CA SER A 624 39.64 -29.24 -30.66
C SER A 624 38.65 -28.26 -31.29
N THR A 625 38.01 -28.68 -32.38
CA THR A 625 36.99 -27.89 -33.07
C THR A 625 35.60 -28.46 -32.82
N LEU A 626 34.69 -27.65 -32.28
CA LEU A 626 33.30 -28.03 -32.03
C LEU A 626 32.45 -27.66 -33.26
N ARG A 627 31.83 -28.67 -33.90
CA ARG A 627 31.05 -28.49 -35.13
C ARG A 627 29.61 -28.95 -34.90
N VAL A 628 28.66 -28.02 -34.96
CA VAL A 628 27.22 -28.37 -34.96
C VAL A 628 26.88 -28.85 -36.37
N LYS A 629 26.50 -30.12 -36.49
CA LYS A 629 26.32 -30.79 -37.78
C LYS A 629 24.95 -30.49 -38.40
N ASP A 630 23.90 -30.48 -37.58
CA ASP A 630 22.52 -30.19 -37.98
C ASP A 630 21.80 -29.39 -36.88
N ALA A 631 21.18 -28.27 -37.26
CA ALA A 631 20.26 -27.51 -36.42
C ALA A 631 18.96 -27.33 -37.20
N SER A 632 17.86 -27.90 -36.70
CA SER A 632 16.55 -27.74 -37.32
C SER A 632 15.61 -26.96 -36.40
N LEU A 633 14.84 -26.06 -37.02
CA LEU A 633 13.86 -25.22 -36.34
C LEU A 633 12.47 -25.73 -36.74
N HIS A 634 11.68 -26.18 -35.76
CA HIS A 634 10.31 -26.60 -35.98
C HIS A 634 9.37 -25.49 -35.49
N ALA A 635 8.71 -24.83 -36.43
CA ALA A 635 7.55 -24.00 -36.16
C ALA A 635 6.31 -24.76 -36.67
N ASP A 636 5.17 -24.65 -36.00
CA ASP A 636 3.93 -25.39 -36.31
C ASP A 636 3.31 -25.09 -37.70
N MET A 637 4.03 -24.41 -38.60
CA MET A 637 3.64 -24.21 -40.01
C MET A 637 4.73 -24.57 -41.04
N GLY A 638 5.69 -25.45 -40.72
CA GLY A 638 6.62 -26.05 -41.70
C GLY A 638 8.10 -25.91 -41.35
N SER A 639 8.95 -26.78 -41.93
CA SER A 639 10.39 -26.81 -41.68
C SER A 639 11.14 -25.76 -42.50
N ILE A 640 12.08 -25.05 -41.87
CA ILE A 640 13.07 -24.20 -42.55
C ILE A 640 14.45 -24.75 -42.21
N ASP A 641 15.20 -25.19 -43.23
CA ASP A 641 16.58 -25.63 -43.08
C ASP A 641 17.53 -24.41 -43.10
N ILE A 642 18.47 -24.36 -42.16
CA ILE A 642 19.48 -23.29 -42.04
C ILE A 642 20.86 -23.92 -42.22
N GLU A 643 21.76 -23.30 -42.98
CA GLU A 643 23.13 -23.82 -43.16
C GLU A 643 23.98 -23.67 -41.88
N PRO A 644 24.77 -24.69 -41.50
CA PRO A 644 25.57 -24.67 -40.27
C PRO A 644 26.84 -23.81 -40.40
N GLY A 645 27.04 -22.90 -39.44
CA GLY A 645 28.29 -22.13 -39.27
C GLY A 645 29.38 -22.92 -38.53
N VAL A 646 30.65 -22.70 -38.88
CA VAL A 646 31.83 -23.36 -38.28
C VAL A 646 32.57 -22.41 -37.34
N LEU A 647 32.82 -22.82 -36.10
CA LEU A 647 33.69 -22.13 -35.13
C LEU A 647 35.03 -22.87 -35.03
N ARG A 648 36.15 -22.14 -35.17
CA ARG A 648 37.50 -22.64 -34.87
C ARG A 648 37.96 -22.03 -33.56
N LEU A 649 38.31 -22.86 -32.59
CA LEU A 649 38.93 -22.43 -31.35
C LEU A 649 40.44 -22.55 -31.57
N ASN A 650 41.20 -21.47 -31.34
CA ASN A 650 42.66 -21.52 -31.32
C ASN A 650 43.12 -21.46 -29.86
N ASP A 651 44.20 -22.17 -29.56
CA ASP A 651 44.64 -22.59 -28.22
C ASP A 651 45.15 -21.48 -27.25
N THR A 652 44.78 -20.22 -27.47
CA THR A 652 45.25 -19.10 -26.62
C THR A 652 44.17 -18.11 -26.19
N SER A 653 42.89 -18.38 -26.44
CA SER A 653 41.80 -17.49 -26.00
C SER A 653 40.90 -18.16 -24.95
N GLN A 654 41.02 -17.73 -23.69
CA GLN A 654 39.87 -17.73 -22.78
C GLN A 654 38.84 -16.75 -23.34
N SER A 655 37.88 -17.25 -24.11
CA SER A 655 36.86 -16.40 -24.71
C SER A 655 35.49 -17.08 -24.65
N TYR A 656 34.64 -16.53 -23.78
CA TYR A 656 33.20 -16.61 -23.90
C TYR A 656 32.78 -16.01 -25.26
N ALA A 657 32.59 -16.84 -26.28
CA ALA A 657 32.12 -16.39 -27.57
C ALA A 657 30.58 -16.34 -27.58
N GLN A 658 30.07 -15.12 -27.64
CA GLN A 658 28.66 -14.77 -27.74
C GLN A 658 28.13 -15.13 -29.13
N PHE A 659 27.09 -15.97 -29.21
CA PHE A 659 26.35 -16.19 -30.45
C PHE A 659 25.28 -15.09 -30.58
N SER A 660 25.52 -14.06 -31.41
CA SER A 660 24.49 -13.10 -31.81
C SER A 660 24.05 -13.39 -33.24
N ILE A 661 22.82 -13.89 -33.42
CA ILE A 661 22.18 -13.97 -34.74
C ILE A 661 21.69 -12.55 -35.07
N ASN A 662 22.59 -11.71 -35.59
CA ASN A 662 22.31 -10.30 -35.94
C ASN A 662 22.05 -10.09 -37.44
N GLN A 663 21.61 -11.11 -38.17
CA GLN A 663 21.20 -10.96 -39.57
C GLN A 663 19.89 -11.70 -39.83
N LEU A 664 18.80 -11.16 -39.28
CA LEU A 664 17.45 -11.41 -39.77
C LEU A 664 16.84 -10.04 -40.09
N ASP A 665 16.60 -9.83 -41.38
CA ASP A 665 16.03 -8.61 -41.96
C ASP A 665 14.65 -8.33 -41.32
N THR A 666 14.60 -7.33 -40.45
CA THR A 666 13.49 -7.03 -39.53
C THR A 666 12.20 -6.61 -40.25
N ALA A 667 12.28 -6.30 -41.55
CA ALA A 667 11.13 -5.87 -42.34
C ALA A 667 10.07 -6.97 -42.59
N THR A 668 10.45 -8.25 -42.56
CA THR A 668 9.52 -9.36 -42.89
C THR A 668 8.85 -10.01 -41.66
N LEU A 669 9.32 -9.74 -40.44
CA LEU A 669 8.79 -10.33 -39.20
C LEU A 669 7.56 -9.61 -38.65
N HIS A 670 7.35 -8.34 -38.99
CA HIS A 670 6.24 -7.54 -38.45
C HIS A 670 4.85 -8.01 -38.89
N THR A 671 4.72 -8.79 -39.96
CA THR A 671 3.42 -9.22 -40.50
C THR A 671 3.01 -10.65 -40.11
N ARG A 672 3.86 -11.46 -39.46
CA ARG A 672 3.54 -12.87 -39.14
C ARG A 672 4.04 -13.40 -37.77
N ALA A 673 4.39 -12.53 -36.81
CA ALA A 673 4.81 -12.99 -35.49
C ALA A 673 3.63 -13.28 -34.54
N LYS A 674 3.00 -14.45 -34.70
CA LYS A 674 2.27 -15.15 -33.63
C LYS A 674 2.72 -16.61 -33.63
N THR A 675 3.81 -16.92 -32.94
CA THR A 675 4.19 -18.20 -32.28
C THR A 675 5.70 -18.35 -32.23
N LEU A 676 6.24 -18.54 -31.03
CA LEU A 676 7.64 -18.87 -30.77
C LEU A 676 7.83 -20.39 -30.93
N GLY A 677 8.61 -20.82 -31.92
CA GLY A 677 9.05 -22.22 -32.07
C GLY A 677 10.27 -22.54 -31.20
N SER A 678 10.41 -23.79 -30.76
CA SER A 678 11.57 -24.28 -30.02
C SER A 678 12.67 -24.80 -30.96
N ILE A 679 13.93 -24.63 -30.59
CA ILE A 679 15.10 -25.16 -31.31
C ILE A 679 15.54 -26.46 -30.64
N ARG A 680 15.61 -27.57 -31.39
CA ARG A 680 16.23 -28.82 -30.93
C ARG A 680 17.55 -29.04 -31.66
N ILE A 681 18.64 -29.12 -30.92
CA ILE A 681 19.96 -29.53 -31.44
C ILE A 681 20.02 -31.05 -31.35
N ALA A 682 20.02 -31.74 -32.49
CA ALA A 682 19.81 -33.19 -32.53
C ALA A 682 21.09 -34.01 -32.27
N ASN A 683 22.28 -33.50 -32.57
CA ASN A 683 23.55 -34.18 -32.30
C ASN A 683 24.73 -33.19 -32.27
N VAL A 684 25.61 -33.32 -31.27
CA VAL A 684 26.92 -32.64 -31.19
C VAL A 684 28.00 -33.71 -31.23
N GLU A 685 28.92 -33.64 -32.20
CA GLU A 685 30.02 -34.60 -32.34
C GLU A 685 31.34 -33.85 -32.12
N VAL A 686 32.15 -34.27 -31.15
CA VAL A 686 33.48 -33.71 -30.90
C VAL A 686 34.49 -34.47 -31.74
N ALA A 687 35.02 -33.83 -32.78
CA ALA A 687 36.07 -34.41 -33.61
C ALA A 687 37.43 -33.94 -33.08
N VAL A 688 38.21 -34.87 -32.51
CA VAL A 688 39.61 -34.64 -32.14
C VAL A 688 40.48 -35.03 -33.33
N LYS A 689 41.35 -34.12 -33.79
CA LYS A 689 42.28 -34.41 -34.89
C LYS A 689 43.68 -34.55 -34.31
N GLU A 690 44.26 -35.75 -34.40
CA GLU A 690 45.67 -35.97 -34.08
C GLU A 690 46.55 -35.19 -35.06
N ILE A 691 47.41 -34.31 -34.53
CA ILE A 691 48.46 -33.65 -35.29
C ILE A 691 49.70 -34.54 -35.18
N THR A 692 49.99 -35.33 -36.22
CA THR A 692 51.30 -35.99 -36.36
C THR A 692 52.29 -34.98 -36.92
N HIS A 693 53.32 -34.64 -36.15
CA HIS A 693 54.47 -33.89 -36.64
C HIS A 693 55.39 -34.82 -37.45
N ASP A 694 55.52 -34.55 -38.75
CA ASP A 694 56.62 -35.04 -39.60
C ASP A 694 57.79 -34.03 -39.60
#